data_AF-A0A438GBF3-F1
#
_entry.id   AF-A0A438GBF3-F1
#
_cell.length_a   1.000
_cell.length_b   1.000
_cell.length_c   1.000
_cell.angle_alpha   90.00
_cell.angle_beta   90.00
_cell.angle_gamma   90.00
#
_symmetry.space_group_name_H-M   'P 1'
#
loop_
_entity.id
_entity.type
_entity.pdbx_description
1 polymer ?
#
loop_
_entity_poly.entity_id
_entity_poly.type
_entity_poly.pdbx_seq_one_letter_code
_entity_poly.pdbx_strand_id
1 'polypeptide(L)'
;MDRSRMSKDRRSKDYTDGVESFIVFALQHSSSKNSIKCPCFQCGNMIFHTSQKIREHLFFYGIDQSYHTWYWHGEAAPSGPPTNRAERHDKVHFNDVDSTIEMVQAAHDDCKNDPELFQTLLEDAQKPLYPGCRNFTKLFALVTLYNLKARYGWSDKSFSELLRILGDMFPLNNELPLSMYEAKKTLNTLGMESEKIHACPNDCILYRNELNDASSCPTCGTSRWKLDRTRTKKRKGVPAKVMWYFPPIPRFKRLFQSRKIAKDLIWHAQEKEFDGKMRHPSDSPSWKLVDHRWPDFASEPRNLRLAISADGINPHSSMSSRHSCWPVIMVIYNLPPWLCMKRKFMMLSLLISGPRQPGNDIDVYLAPLLDDLKMLWDEGVESYDAHRQELFTLRVVLLWTINDFPAYGNLSSCVVKGYFACPICGEDTYSHRLKHGKKNFYTGHRRFLPCNHPFRKQKKAFNGEQEFGSTSQPLSGEEILRKIDVICNSWGKNKITRGKLNVKTTNCWKKKSIFFDLEYWKYLHVRHNLDVMHIEKNVCESIIGTLLNIPGKTKDGLNSRLDLVEMGLRCELGPRFESNRTYLPPTCYTLSKVEKKVFCQTLSQLKVPEGYCSNMRNLVSMEDLKLYGLKSHDYHALMQQLLPVSLQSVLPKHVRHAICRLSFFFNALCSKVVDVAALDKLQNDVVVTLCLLEKYFPPSFFDIMFHLIVHLVREVRLCGPVYLRWMYPFERFMKFLKGYVRNRNRPEGCIAEC
;
A
#
# COMPACT_ATOMS: atom_id res chain seq x y z
N MET A 1 26.54 -46.85 18.48
CA MET A 1 26.68 -46.93 17.01
C MET A 1 27.53 -45.76 16.53
N ASP A 2 28.45 -45.97 15.59
CA ASP A 2 29.26 -44.89 15.00
C ASP A 2 28.45 -44.09 13.96
N ARG A 3 27.94 -42.93 14.39
CA ARG A 3 27.04 -42.07 13.61
C ARG A 3 27.76 -41.28 12.51
N SER A 4 29.09 -41.16 12.59
CA SER A 4 29.89 -40.40 11.63
C SER A 4 29.78 -40.96 10.20
N ARG A 5 29.49 -42.27 10.09
CA ARG A 5 29.29 -43.00 8.84
C ARG A 5 28.10 -42.48 8.03
N MET A 6 27.03 -42.05 8.69
CA MET A 6 25.85 -41.47 8.03
C MET A 6 26.07 -40.02 7.53
N SER A 7 27.26 -39.47 7.70
CA SER A 7 27.65 -38.16 7.16
C SER A 7 28.73 -38.27 6.06
N LYS A 8 29.15 -39.48 5.69
CA LYS A 8 30.13 -39.74 4.61
C LYS A 8 29.47 -39.67 3.23
N ASP A 9 30.27 -39.77 2.15
CA ASP A 9 29.75 -39.80 0.76
C ASP A 9 28.68 -40.89 0.63
N ARG A 10 27.51 -40.53 0.12
CA ARG A 10 26.32 -41.40 0.02
C ARG A 10 26.51 -42.61 -0.90
N ARG A 11 27.57 -42.62 -1.71
CA ARG A 11 27.96 -43.74 -2.59
C ARG A 11 29.02 -44.65 -1.94
N SER A 12 29.54 -44.27 -0.77
CA SER A 12 30.54 -45.06 -0.05
C SER A 12 29.90 -46.23 0.68
N LYS A 13 30.66 -47.34 0.79
CA LYS A 13 30.24 -48.52 1.56
C LYS A 13 29.98 -48.16 3.02
N ASP A 14 30.80 -47.27 3.60
CA ASP A 14 30.62 -46.79 4.97
C ASP A 14 29.27 -46.11 5.19
N TYR A 15 28.78 -45.33 4.23
CA TYR A 15 27.46 -44.69 4.34
C TYR A 15 26.34 -45.73 4.28
N THR A 16 26.42 -46.68 3.34
CA THR A 16 25.44 -47.77 3.21
C THR A 16 25.38 -48.61 4.49
N ASP A 17 26.53 -49.01 5.04
CA ASP A 17 26.61 -49.77 6.29
C ASP A 17 26.08 -48.96 7.48
N GLY A 18 26.30 -47.64 7.48
CA GLY A 18 25.75 -46.71 8.47
C GLY A 18 24.22 -46.60 8.40
N VAL A 19 23.65 -46.54 7.20
CA VAL A 19 22.19 -46.53 6.97
C VAL A 19 21.54 -47.84 7.41
N GLU A 20 22.14 -48.99 7.09
CA GLU A 20 21.61 -50.29 7.53
C GLU A 20 21.64 -50.42 9.05
N SER A 21 22.76 -50.02 9.66
CA SER A 21 22.90 -50.03 11.12
C SER A 21 21.81 -49.18 11.76
N PHE A 22 21.58 -47.95 11.27
CA PHE A 22 20.52 -47.07 11.75
C PHE A 22 19.13 -47.70 11.64
N ILE A 23 18.80 -48.30 10.50
CA ILE A 23 17.48 -48.92 10.28
C ILE A 23 17.25 -50.08 11.27
N VAL A 24 18.26 -50.93 11.48
CA VAL A 24 18.17 -52.03 12.46
C VAL A 24 17.93 -51.48 13.86
N PHE A 25 18.70 -50.48 14.27
CA PHE A 25 18.55 -49.85 15.59
C PHE A 25 17.17 -49.20 15.77
N ALA A 26 16.70 -48.44 14.77
CA ALA A 26 15.42 -47.76 14.83
C ALA A 26 14.23 -48.74 14.85
N LEU A 27 14.34 -49.89 14.17
CA LEU A 27 13.32 -50.94 14.21
C LEU A 27 13.28 -51.66 15.56
N GLN A 28 14.42 -51.87 16.21
CA GLN A 28 14.49 -52.48 17.55
C GLN A 28 13.82 -51.62 18.64
N HIS A 29 13.78 -50.30 18.43
CA HIS A 29 13.19 -49.34 19.39
C HIS A 29 11.84 -48.77 18.93
N SER A 30 11.26 -49.31 17.86
CA SER A 30 9.98 -48.90 17.31
C SER A 30 8.84 -49.77 17.82
N SER A 31 7.68 -49.17 18.11
CA SER A 31 6.43 -49.87 18.43
C SER A 31 5.79 -50.55 17.21
N SER A 32 6.19 -50.15 15.99
CA SER A 32 5.75 -50.71 14.71
C SER A 32 6.88 -51.51 14.06
N LYS A 33 6.63 -52.79 13.76
CA LYS A 33 7.65 -53.70 13.20
C LYS A 33 8.10 -53.36 11.76
N ASN A 34 7.31 -52.57 11.02
CA ASN A 34 7.54 -52.35 9.58
C ASN A 34 7.62 -50.87 9.17
N SER A 35 7.38 -49.92 10.08
CA SER A 35 7.44 -48.48 9.77
C SER A 35 8.08 -47.68 10.89
N ILE A 36 9.03 -46.81 10.52
CA ILE A 36 9.75 -45.93 11.44
C ILE A 36 9.77 -44.50 10.87
N LYS A 37 10.04 -43.50 11.73
CA LYS A 37 10.16 -42.11 11.28
C LYS A 37 11.35 -41.96 10.33
N CYS A 38 11.18 -41.20 9.26
CA CYS A 38 12.25 -41.00 8.29
C CYS A 38 13.12 -39.79 8.68
N PRO A 39 14.41 -39.98 9.00
CA PRO A 39 15.29 -38.90 9.42
C PRO A 39 15.94 -38.16 8.24
N CYS A 40 15.50 -38.41 7.00
CA CYS A 40 16.10 -37.72 5.87
C CYS A 40 15.82 -36.22 5.93
N PHE A 41 16.69 -35.42 5.31
CA PHE A 41 16.58 -33.96 5.31
C PHE A 41 15.19 -33.45 4.89
N GLN A 42 14.52 -34.16 3.97
CA GLN A 42 13.20 -33.78 3.48
C GLN A 42 12.06 -34.16 4.45
N CYS A 43 12.19 -35.27 5.17
CA CYS A 43 11.13 -35.78 6.04
C CYS A 43 11.25 -35.30 7.49
N GLY A 44 12.46 -34.96 7.96
CA GLY A 44 12.70 -34.34 9.25
C GLY A 44 12.13 -35.10 10.46
N ASN A 45 12.06 -36.44 10.41
CA ASN A 45 11.41 -37.30 11.42
C ASN A 45 9.89 -37.08 11.61
N MET A 46 9.21 -36.45 10.66
CA MET A 46 7.77 -36.14 10.74
C MET A 46 6.88 -37.20 10.08
N ILE A 47 7.45 -38.01 9.18
CA ILE A 47 6.70 -38.98 8.36
C ILE A 47 7.22 -40.39 8.63
N PHE A 48 6.29 -41.35 8.78
CA PHE A 48 6.60 -42.78 8.89
C PHE A 48 6.74 -43.40 7.51
N HIS A 49 7.81 -44.17 7.32
CA HIS A 49 8.09 -44.88 6.08
C HIS A 49 8.59 -46.30 6.38
N THR A 50 8.48 -47.17 5.39
CA THR A 50 9.07 -48.52 5.45
C THR A 50 10.60 -48.43 5.37
N SER A 51 11.29 -49.44 5.89
CA SER A 51 12.76 -49.50 5.84
C SER A 51 13.31 -49.31 4.42
N GLN A 52 12.67 -49.93 3.42
CA GLN A 52 13.04 -49.76 2.01
C GLN A 52 12.92 -48.31 1.53
N LYS A 53 11.81 -47.64 1.86
CA LYS A 53 11.60 -46.24 1.44
C LYS A 53 12.57 -45.28 2.14
N ILE A 54 12.95 -45.58 3.38
CA ILE A 54 13.92 -44.79 4.14
C ILE A 54 15.32 -44.93 3.55
N ARG A 55 15.73 -46.11 3.07
CA ARG A 55 16.99 -46.28 2.33
C ARG A 55 17.06 -45.38 1.12
N GLU A 56 16.01 -45.37 0.30
CA GLU A 56 15.91 -44.48 -0.86
C GLU A 56 16.01 -43.01 -0.44
N HIS A 57 15.25 -42.60 0.58
CA HIS A 57 15.24 -41.23 1.05
C HIS A 57 16.59 -40.78 1.61
N LEU A 58 17.27 -41.64 2.37
CA LEU A 58 18.61 -41.36 2.88
C LEU A 58 19.64 -41.35 1.76
N PHE A 59 19.47 -42.15 0.71
CA PHE A 59 20.34 -42.08 -0.46
C PHE A 59 20.12 -40.79 -1.26
N PHE A 60 18.87 -40.39 -1.55
CA PHE A 60 18.56 -39.22 -2.39
C PHE A 60 18.65 -37.87 -1.67
N TYR A 61 18.27 -37.82 -0.40
CA TYR A 61 18.16 -36.56 0.36
C TYR A 61 19.17 -36.44 1.51
N GLY A 62 19.85 -37.53 1.87
CA GLY A 62 20.76 -37.55 3.02
C GLY A 62 20.01 -37.51 4.35
N ILE A 63 20.69 -37.86 5.45
CA ILE A 63 20.17 -37.67 6.80
C ILE A 63 20.17 -36.16 7.14
N ASP A 64 19.18 -35.69 7.90
CA ASP A 64 19.24 -34.35 8.48
C ASP A 64 20.44 -34.25 9.41
N GLN A 65 21.46 -33.48 8.99
CA GLN A 65 22.68 -33.32 9.76
C GLN A 65 22.48 -32.64 11.10
N SER A 66 21.34 -32.01 11.38
CA SER A 66 21.04 -31.49 12.73
C SER A 66 20.51 -32.56 13.69
N TYR A 67 20.17 -33.74 13.18
CA TYR A 67 19.62 -34.84 13.95
C TYR A 67 20.73 -35.71 14.56
N HIS A 68 21.48 -35.13 15.49
CA HIS A 68 22.65 -35.77 16.12
C HIS A 68 22.29 -36.79 17.21
N THR A 69 21.12 -36.64 17.86
CA THR A 69 20.61 -37.55 18.90
C THR A 69 19.34 -38.19 18.38
N TRP A 70 19.27 -39.52 18.33
CA TRP A 70 18.17 -40.24 17.71
C TRP A 70 16.97 -40.42 18.64
N TYR A 71 16.51 -39.31 19.22
CA TYR A 71 15.47 -39.34 20.24
C TYR A 71 14.11 -39.85 19.75
N TRP A 72 13.81 -39.69 18.45
CA TRP A 72 12.64 -40.32 17.82
C TRP A 72 12.77 -41.82 17.56
N HIS A 73 13.96 -42.39 17.78
CA HIS A 73 14.28 -43.79 17.51
C HIS A 73 14.88 -44.49 18.75
N GLY A 74 14.52 -44.03 19.95
CA GLY A 74 14.81 -44.74 21.20
C GLY A 74 15.92 -44.15 22.06
N GLU A 75 16.63 -43.09 21.63
CA GLU A 75 17.63 -42.43 22.47
C GLU A 75 17.00 -41.42 23.43
N ALA A 76 17.58 -41.27 24.63
CA ALA A 76 17.09 -40.29 25.60
C ALA A 76 17.19 -38.86 25.03
N ALA A 77 16.09 -38.10 25.10
CA ALA A 77 16.06 -36.72 24.63
C ALA A 77 17.02 -35.85 25.46
N PRO A 78 17.83 -34.97 24.84
CA PRO A 78 18.64 -34.01 25.59
C PRO A 78 17.73 -33.06 26.38
N SER A 79 18.02 -32.85 27.67
CA SER A 79 17.36 -31.86 28.51
C SER A 79 17.78 -30.45 28.08
N GLY A 80 17.06 -29.86 27.12
CA GLY A 80 17.25 -28.49 26.62
C GLY A 80 16.25 -28.15 25.49
N PRO A 81 15.90 -26.87 25.29
CA PRO A 81 14.94 -26.47 24.26
C PRO A 81 15.50 -26.79 22.86
N PRO A 82 14.69 -27.32 21.93
CA PRO A 82 15.18 -27.72 20.61
C PRO A 82 15.61 -26.48 19.81
N THR A 83 16.84 -26.51 19.30
CA THR A 83 17.36 -25.55 18.33
C THR A 83 16.58 -25.68 17.02
N ASN A 84 15.72 -24.70 16.73
CA ASN A 84 14.96 -24.61 15.48
C ASN A 84 15.88 -24.21 14.31
N ARG A 85 16.03 -25.08 13.30
CA ARG A 85 16.42 -24.68 11.95
C ARG A 85 15.22 -24.05 11.22
N ALA A 86 15.51 -22.98 10.50
CA ALA A 86 14.54 -22.06 9.94
C ALA A 86 13.83 -22.61 8.70
N GLU A 87 12.51 -22.73 8.79
CA GLU A 87 11.60 -22.57 7.65
C GLU A 87 11.04 -21.14 7.68
N ARG A 88 11.32 -20.35 6.64
CA ARG A 88 10.57 -19.14 6.31
C ARG A 88 9.18 -19.52 5.76
N HIS A 89 8.35 -20.08 6.62
CA HIS A 89 6.96 -19.64 6.66
C HIS A 89 6.92 -18.50 7.69
N ASP A 90 6.14 -17.45 7.46
CA ASP A 90 5.77 -16.51 8.52
C ASP A 90 5.08 -17.30 9.65
N LYS A 91 5.87 -17.91 10.53
CA LYS A 91 5.48 -18.25 11.90
C LYS A 91 5.39 -16.91 12.60
N VAL A 92 4.25 -16.23 12.41
CA VAL A 92 3.73 -15.35 13.45
C VAL A 92 3.67 -16.22 14.68
N HIS A 93 4.60 -16.02 15.61
CA HIS A 93 4.52 -16.63 16.93
C HIS A 93 3.13 -16.30 17.49
N PHE A 94 2.40 -17.29 17.99
CA PHE A 94 1.12 -17.10 18.68
C PHE A 94 1.25 -16.27 19.98
N ASN A 95 2.44 -15.77 20.29
CA ASN A 95 2.71 -14.79 21.34
C ASN A 95 2.38 -13.34 20.91
N ASP A 96 1.80 -13.11 19.73
CA ASP A 96 1.44 -11.76 19.24
C ASP A 96 0.02 -11.33 19.69
N VAL A 97 -0.61 -12.10 20.57
CA VAL A 97 -1.67 -11.57 21.46
C VAL A 97 -0.90 -10.90 22.59
N ASP A 98 -0.66 -9.58 22.48
CA ASP A 98 -0.35 -8.73 23.65
C ASP A 98 -1.29 -9.19 24.78
N SER A 99 -0.76 -9.42 26.00
CA SER A 99 -1.46 -10.12 27.08
C SER A 99 -2.95 -9.77 27.10
N THR A 100 -3.87 -10.74 27.19
CA THR A 100 -5.31 -10.43 27.24
C THR A 100 -5.66 -9.43 28.35
N ILE A 101 -4.81 -9.33 29.37
CA ILE A 101 -4.84 -8.31 30.41
C ILE A 101 -4.57 -6.91 29.84
N GLU A 102 -3.57 -6.74 28.96
CA GLU A 102 -3.33 -5.50 28.21
C GLU A 102 -4.52 -5.16 27.30
N MET A 103 -5.13 -6.15 26.64
CA MET A 103 -6.35 -5.93 25.83
C MET A 103 -7.54 -5.46 26.66
N VAL A 104 -7.69 -5.95 27.90
CA VAL A 104 -8.76 -5.52 28.80
C VAL A 104 -8.49 -4.15 29.39
N GLN A 105 -7.27 -3.88 29.85
CA GLN A 105 -6.86 -2.53 30.25
C GLN A 105 -7.17 -1.52 29.13
N ALA A 106 -7.15 -1.98 27.88
CA ALA A 106 -7.47 -1.21 26.67
C ALA A 106 -8.92 -0.81 26.54
N ALA A 107 -9.80 -1.66 27.06
CA ALA A 107 -11.22 -1.40 27.12
C ALA A 107 -11.62 -0.53 28.33
N HIS A 108 -10.70 -0.21 29.27
CA HIS A 108 -11.05 0.52 30.49
C HIS A 108 -11.71 1.87 30.23
N ASP A 109 -11.15 2.65 29.31
CA ASP A 109 -11.71 3.95 28.94
C ASP A 109 -13.02 3.84 28.16
N ASP A 110 -13.17 2.81 27.32
CA ASP A 110 -14.39 2.55 26.53
C ASP A 110 -15.54 2.10 27.45
N CYS A 111 -15.22 1.49 28.60
CA CYS A 111 -16.16 1.06 29.62
C CYS A 111 -16.29 2.07 30.79
N LYS A 112 -15.76 3.29 30.71
CA LYS A 112 -15.92 4.32 31.78
C LYS A 112 -17.38 4.62 32.11
N ASN A 113 -18.28 4.50 31.12
CA ASN A 113 -19.72 4.70 31.28
C ASN A 113 -20.49 3.43 31.70
N ASP A 114 -19.81 2.27 31.77
CA ASP A 114 -20.37 0.98 32.18
C ASP A 114 -19.34 0.18 33.00
N PRO A 115 -19.16 0.51 34.29
CA PRO A 115 -18.17 -0.12 35.17
C PRO A 115 -18.38 -1.64 35.33
N GLU A 116 -19.62 -2.11 35.25
CA GLU A 116 -19.96 -3.54 35.33
C GLU A 116 -19.43 -4.31 34.12
N LEU A 117 -19.50 -3.71 32.94
CA LEU A 117 -18.96 -4.28 31.70
C LEU A 117 -17.42 -4.40 31.73
N PHE A 118 -16.73 -3.38 32.25
CA PHE A 118 -15.28 -3.43 32.43
C PHE A 118 -14.87 -4.53 33.40
N GLN A 119 -15.56 -4.60 34.54
CA GLN A 119 -15.30 -5.58 35.57
C GLN A 119 -15.49 -7.00 35.04
N THR A 120 -16.56 -7.24 34.27
CA THR A 120 -16.82 -8.52 33.59
C THR A 120 -15.70 -8.89 32.60
N LEU A 121 -15.17 -7.93 31.86
CA LEU A 121 -14.04 -8.13 30.94
C LEU A 121 -12.75 -8.50 31.67
N LEU A 122 -12.46 -7.83 32.80
CA LEU A 122 -11.28 -8.11 33.62
C LEU A 122 -11.36 -9.49 34.26
N GLU A 123 -12.55 -9.85 34.73
CA GLU A 123 -12.85 -11.20 35.17
C GLU A 123 -12.62 -12.19 34.02
N ASP A 124 -13.18 -11.98 32.83
CA ASP A 124 -13.01 -12.85 31.67
C ASP A 124 -11.54 -13.00 31.22
N ALA A 125 -10.71 -11.97 31.37
CA ALA A 125 -9.29 -12.03 31.05
C ALA A 125 -8.47 -12.85 32.04
N GLN A 126 -8.87 -12.88 33.32
CA GLN A 126 -8.19 -13.60 34.39
C GLN A 126 -8.77 -14.99 34.64
N LYS A 127 -10.07 -15.17 34.37
CA LYS A 127 -10.83 -16.39 34.63
C LYS A 127 -10.29 -17.53 33.76
N PRO A 128 -9.84 -18.64 34.37
CA PRO A 128 -9.45 -19.84 33.64
C PRO A 128 -10.58 -20.32 32.73
N LEU A 129 -10.25 -20.88 31.57
CA LEU A 129 -11.26 -21.39 30.63
C LEU A 129 -12.17 -22.47 31.26
N TYR A 130 -11.63 -23.24 32.20
CA TYR A 130 -12.34 -24.19 33.06
C TYR A 130 -11.52 -24.42 34.34
N PRO A 131 -12.10 -24.96 35.42
CA PRO A 131 -11.38 -25.22 36.67
C PRO A 131 -10.10 -26.04 36.44
N GLY A 132 -8.95 -25.50 36.89
CA GLY A 132 -7.63 -26.15 36.74
C GLY A 132 -6.89 -25.85 35.42
N CYS A 133 -7.49 -25.10 34.48
CA CYS A 133 -6.80 -24.70 33.25
C CYS A 133 -5.71 -23.65 33.53
N ARG A 134 -4.44 -24.02 33.38
CA ARG A 134 -3.29 -23.11 33.59
C ARG A 134 -2.83 -22.38 32.34
N ASN A 135 -3.18 -22.91 31.17
CA ASN A 135 -2.64 -22.44 29.89
C ASN A 135 -3.56 -21.45 29.17
N PHE A 136 -4.85 -21.43 29.49
CA PHE A 136 -5.84 -20.59 28.81
C PHE A 136 -6.82 -19.94 29.78
N THR A 137 -6.97 -18.62 29.66
CA THR A 137 -8.11 -17.87 30.22
C THR A 137 -9.25 -17.84 29.21
N LYS A 138 -10.46 -17.53 29.65
CA LYS A 138 -11.65 -17.42 28.79
C LYS A 138 -11.39 -16.47 27.61
N LEU A 139 -10.88 -15.26 27.89
CA LEU A 139 -10.60 -14.29 26.85
C LEU A 139 -9.46 -14.72 25.92
N PHE A 140 -8.40 -15.34 26.46
CA PHE A 140 -7.26 -15.77 25.64
C PHE A 140 -7.64 -16.89 24.68
N ALA A 141 -8.45 -17.85 25.14
CA ALA A 141 -9.01 -18.90 24.29
C ALA A 141 -9.89 -18.30 23.19
N LEU A 142 -10.77 -17.35 23.55
CA LEU A 142 -11.68 -16.70 22.60
C LEU A 142 -10.93 -15.94 21.50
N VAL A 143 -9.97 -15.08 21.88
CA VAL A 143 -9.17 -14.31 20.91
C VAL A 143 -8.35 -15.23 20.01
N THR A 144 -7.77 -16.30 20.57
CA THR A 144 -7.00 -17.28 19.79
C THR A 144 -7.87 -18.01 18.77
N LEU A 145 -9.04 -18.48 19.17
CA LEU A 145 -10.00 -19.15 18.28
C LEU A 145 -10.57 -18.19 17.24
N TYR A 146 -10.85 -16.94 17.62
CA TYR A 146 -11.35 -15.93 16.68
C TYR A 146 -10.29 -15.55 15.63
N ASN A 147 -9.03 -15.40 16.04
CA ASN A 147 -7.91 -15.21 15.11
C ASN A 147 -7.76 -16.40 14.15
N LEU A 148 -7.98 -17.63 14.63
CA LEU A 148 -8.00 -18.82 13.78
C LEU A 148 -9.14 -18.75 12.75
N LYS A 149 -10.36 -18.41 13.20
CA LYS A 149 -11.54 -18.19 12.34
C LYS A 149 -11.25 -17.19 11.24
N ALA A 150 -10.70 -16.02 11.58
CA ALA A 150 -10.38 -14.95 10.64
C ALA A 150 -9.30 -15.39 9.63
N ARG A 151 -8.23 -16.04 10.12
CA ARG A 151 -7.09 -16.49 9.31
C ARG A 151 -7.48 -17.55 8.29
N TYR A 152 -8.28 -18.54 8.70
CA TYR A 152 -8.70 -19.65 7.85
C TYR A 152 -10.08 -19.45 7.19
N GLY A 153 -10.74 -18.33 7.49
CA GLY A 153 -11.98 -17.90 6.86
C GLY A 153 -13.18 -18.79 7.17
N TRP A 154 -13.32 -19.23 8.42
CA TRP A 154 -14.45 -20.07 8.83
C TRP A 154 -15.75 -19.24 8.86
N SER A 155 -16.85 -19.84 8.39
CA SER A 155 -18.16 -19.20 8.42
C SER A 155 -18.67 -19.05 9.87
N ASP A 156 -19.52 -18.06 10.13
CA ASP A 156 -20.10 -17.87 11.48
C ASP A 156 -20.88 -19.11 11.95
N LYS A 157 -21.55 -19.79 11.00
CA LYS A 157 -22.24 -21.06 11.28
C LYS A 157 -21.24 -22.16 11.66
N SER A 158 -20.22 -22.40 10.84
CA SER A 158 -19.20 -23.42 11.09
C SER A 158 -18.42 -23.15 12.37
N PHE A 159 -18.11 -21.89 12.67
CA PHE A 159 -17.43 -21.51 13.89
C PHE A 159 -18.33 -21.68 15.12
N SER A 160 -19.62 -21.36 15.03
CA SER A 160 -20.57 -21.65 16.12
C SER A 160 -20.71 -23.14 16.37
N GLU A 161 -20.77 -23.96 15.32
CA GLU A 161 -20.78 -25.42 15.46
C GLU A 161 -19.47 -25.95 16.10
N LEU A 162 -18.31 -25.41 15.70
CA LEU A 162 -17.04 -25.72 16.35
C LEU A 162 -17.06 -25.35 17.84
N LEU A 163 -17.48 -24.13 18.17
CA LEU A 163 -17.53 -23.66 19.55
C LEU A 163 -18.39 -24.57 20.43
N ARG A 164 -19.52 -25.07 19.91
CA ARG A 164 -20.34 -26.08 20.60
C ARG A 164 -19.60 -27.39 20.80
N ILE A 165 -18.95 -27.92 19.74
CA ILE A 165 -18.17 -29.16 19.83
C ILE A 165 -17.04 -29.03 20.85
N LEU A 166 -16.33 -27.90 20.86
CA LEU A 166 -15.27 -27.64 21.83
C LEU A 166 -15.84 -27.51 23.25
N GLY A 167 -16.98 -26.83 23.40
CA GLY A 167 -17.71 -26.76 24.66
C GLY A 167 -18.09 -28.13 25.22
N ASP A 168 -18.54 -29.05 24.35
CA ASP A 168 -18.89 -30.44 24.72
C ASP A 168 -17.66 -31.30 25.03
N MET A 169 -16.49 -30.99 24.44
CA MET A 169 -15.22 -31.68 24.70
C MET A 169 -14.55 -31.22 26.01
N PHE A 170 -14.86 -30.01 26.49
CA PHE A 170 -14.31 -29.47 27.73
C PHE A 170 -15.13 -29.90 28.96
N PRO A 171 -14.58 -29.77 30.18
CA PRO A 171 -15.33 -30.05 31.40
C PRO A 171 -16.63 -29.26 31.49
N LEU A 172 -17.65 -29.81 32.17
CA LEU A 172 -19.01 -29.25 32.31
C LEU A 172 -19.07 -27.78 32.73
N ASN A 173 -18.07 -27.27 33.44
CA ASN A 173 -17.98 -25.88 33.92
C ASN A 173 -16.99 -25.04 33.09
N ASN A 174 -17.01 -25.17 31.77
CA ASN A 174 -16.16 -24.35 30.90
C ASN A 174 -16.85 -23.06 30.48
N GLU A 175 -16.05 -22.04 30.21
CA GLU A 175 -16.49 -20.67 29.95
C GLU A 175 -16.47 -20.31 28.46
N LEU A 176 -16.31 -21.31 27.58
CA LEU A 176 -16.22 -21.06 26.14
C LEU A 176 -17.60 -20.63 25.62
N PRO A 177 -17.70 -19.51 24.87
CA PRO A 177 -18.96 -19.13 24.25
C PRO A 177 -19.42 -20.23 23.28
N LEU A 178 -20.72 -20.49 23.25
CA LEU A 178 -21.32 -21.58 22.46
C LEU A 178 -21.77 -21.11 21.07
N SER A 179 -21.69 -19.82 20.81
CA SER A 179 -22.08 -19.26 19.52
C SER A 179 -21.18 -18.11 19.10
N MET A 180 -21.16 -17.84 17.79
CA MET A 180 -20.50 -16.65 17.27
C MET A 180 -21.14 -15.37 17.80
N TYR A 181 -22.45 -15.37 18.11
CA TYR A 181 -23.09 -14.19 18.66
C TYR A 181 -22.51 -13.82 20.04
N GLU A 182 -22.39 -14.80 20.93
CA GLU A 182 -21.77 -14.62 22.26
C GLU A 182 -20.30 -14.24 22.14
N ALA A 183 -19.54 -14.92 21.28
CA ALA A 183 -18.15 -14.58 20.99
C ALA A 183 -17.99 -13.12 20.53
N LYS A 184 -18.82 -12.67 19.59
CA LYS A 184 -18.82 -11.27 19.10
C LYS A 184 -19.17 -10.30 20.22
N LYS A 185 -20.15 -10.63 21.07
CA LYS A 185 -20.54 -9.77 22.19
C LYS A 185 -19.35 -9.53 23.13
N THR A 186 -18.62 -10.57 23.52
CA THR A 186 -17.42 -10.46 24.37
C THR A 186 -16.24 -9.78 23.67
N LEU A 187 -16.10 -9.89 22.34
CA LEU A 187 -15.04 -9.19 21.62
C LEU A 187 -15.38 -7.73 21.33
N ASN A 188 -16.67 -7.39 21.16
CA ASN A 188 -17.11 -6.02 20.92
C ASN A 188 -16.83 -5.12 22.12
N THR A 189 -16.89 -5.66 23.34
CA THR A 189 -16.55 -4.92 24.56
C THR A 189 -15.07 -4.51 24.61
N LEU A 190 -14.19 -5.10 23.77
CA LEU A 190 -12.80 -4.70 23.62
C LEU A 190 -12.60 -3.48 22.68
N GLY A 191 -13.65 -2.73 22.38
CA GLY A 191 -13.60 -1.57 21.48
C GLY A 191 -13.24 -1.97 20.03
N MET A 192 -13.68 -3.16 19.61
CA MET A 192 -13.51 -3.68 18.23
C MET A 192 -14.73 -3.40 17.35
N GLU A 193 -15.68 -2.60 17.81
CA GLU A 193 -16.92 -2.33 17.09
C GLU A 193 -16.68 -1.49 15.83
N SER A 194 -17.34 -1.89 14.74
CA SER A 194 -17.46 -1.08 13.54
C SER A 194 -18.84 -0.47 13.49
N GLU A 195 -18.93 0.84 13.29
CA GLU A 195 -20.19 1.53 13.11
C GLU A 195 -20.70 1.36 11.66
N LYS A 196 -21.94 0.92 11.51
CA LYS A 196 -22.60 0.78 10.19
C LYS A 196 -23.41 2.03 9.88
N ILE A 197 -22.83 2.96 9.13
CA ILE A 197 -23.50 4.22 8.76
C ILE A 197 -24.19 4.06 7.41
N HIS A 198 -25.48 4.40 7.34
CA HIS A 198 -26.24 4.34 6.08
C HIS A 198 -25.88 5.54 5.21
N ALA A 199 -25.78 5.34 3.90
CA ALA A 199 -25.46 6.39 2.94
C ALA A 199 -26.55 6.54 1.89
N CYS A 200 -26.70 7.74 1.34
CA CYS A 200 -27.52 7.95 0.15
C CYS A 200 -26.95 7.11 -1.02
N PRO A 201 -27.79 6.40 -1.80
CA PRO A 201 -27.33 5.68 -3.01
C PRO A 201 -26.66 6.56 -4.07
N ASN A 202 -26.96 7.86 -4.04
CA ASN A 202 -26.37 8.86 -4.92
C ASN A 202 -25.19 9.60 -4.27
N ASP A 203 -24.77 9.21 -3.07
CA ASP A 203 -23.60 9.75 -2.35
C ASP A 203 -23.77 11.22 -1.89
N CYS A 204 -25.01 11.68 -1.73
CA CYS A 204 -25.30 13.05 -1.30
C CYS A 204 -25.02 13.32 0.19
N ILE A 205 -25.35 12.34 1.05
CA ILE A 205 -25.30 12.45 2.51
C ILE A 205 -25.00 11.10 3.17
N LEU A 206 -24.59 11.16 4.44
CA LEU A 206 -24.70 10.07 5.40
C LEU A 206 -25.94 10.28 6.28
N TYR A 207 -26.67 9.21 6.56
CA TYR A 207 -27.77 9.23 7.53
C TYR A 207 -27.17 9.07 8.93
N ARG A 208 -26.70 10.18 9.48
CA ARG A 208 -26.11 10.29 10.82
C ARG A 208 -26.50 11.63 11.45
N ASN A 209 -26.25 11.80 12.75
CA ASN A 209 -26.60 13.00 13.51
C ASN A 209 -28.10 13.34 13.30
N GLU A 210 -28.42 14.59 12.96
CA GLU A 210 -29.79 15.05 12.67
C GLU A 210 -30.50 14.27 11.55
N LEU A 211 -29.75 13.60 10.66
CA LEU A 211 -30.28 12.83 9.54
C LEU A 211 -30.41 11.32 9.85
N ASN A 212 -30.17 10.90 11.09
CA ASN A 212 -30.18 9.49 11.47
C ASN A 212 -31.55 8.83 11.25
N ASP A 213 -32.64 9.54 11.55
CA ASP A 213 -34.01 9.01 11.42
C ASP A 213 -34.65 9.27 10.05
N ALA A 214 -33.95 10.01 9.18
CA ALA A 214 -34.46 10.30 7.85
C ALA A 214 -34.63 9.01 7.03
N SER A 215 -35.78 8.89 6.36
CA SER A 215 -36.10 7.73 5.50
C SER A 215 -35.76 7.96 4.03
N SER A 216 -35.46 9.20 3.66
CA SER A 216 -35.09 9.65 2.32
C SER A 216 -34.07 10.79 2.38
N CYS A 217 -33.26 10.89 1.32
CA CYS A 217 -32.24 11.92 1.22
C CYS A 217 -32.90 13.30 0.99
N PRO A 218 -32.61 14.32 1.81
CA PRO A 218 -33.17 15.66 1.64
C PRO A 218 -32.67 16.34 0.37
N THR A 219 -31.46 15.99 -0.11
CA THR A 219 -30.84 16.60 -1.29
C THR A 219 -31.40 16.09 -2.62
N CYS A 220 -31.72 14.80 -2.72
CA CYS A 220 -32.10 14.17 -3.99
C CYS A 220 -33.36 13.30 -3.93
N GLY A 221 -34.08 13.31 -2.80
CA GLY A 221 -35.32 12.53 -2.57
C GLY A 221 -35.16 11.02 -2.57
N THR A 222 -33.94 10.49 -2.78
CA THR A 222 -33.72 9.05 -2.92
C THR A 222 -33.89 8.34 -1.58
N SER A 223 -34.66 7.25 -1.58
CA SER A 223 -34.93 6.42 -0.40
C SER A 223 -33.66 5.85 0.23
N ARG A 224 -33.60 5.84 1.57
CA ARG A 224 -32.58 5.14 2.37
C ARG A 224 -32.63 3.62 2.16
N TRP A 225 -33.83 3.10 1.94
CA TRP A 225 -34.12 1.67 1.89
C TRP A 225 -33.98 1.09 0.49
N LYS A 226 -33.53 -0.17 0.41
CA LYS A 226 -33.38 -0.93 -0.83
C LYS A 226 -34.75 -1.26 -1.43
N LEU A 227 -34.88 -1.15 -2.75
CA LEU A 227 -36.06 -1.60 -3.48
C LEU A 227 -36.06 -3.14 -3.61
N ASP A 228 -37.24 -3.73 -3.69
CA ASP A 228 -37.39 -5.15 -4.01
C ASP A 228 -36.90 -5.51 -5.42
N ARG A 229 -36.90 -6.81 -5.76
CA ARG A 229 -36.45 -7.30 -7.08
C ARG A 229 -37.31 -6.76 -8.23
N THR A 230 -38.57 -6.43 -7.97
CA THR A 230 -39.53 -5.85 -8.93
C THR A 230 -39.42 -4.33 -9.04
N ARG A 231 -38.57 -3.68 -8.22
CA ARG A 231 -38.34 -2.22 -8.10
C ARG A 231 -39.60 -1.43 -7.73
N THR A 232 -40.63 -2.09 -7.20
CA THR A 232 -41.96 -1.51 -6.94
C THR A 232 -42.20 -1.25 -5.46
N LYS A 233 -41.72 -2.11 -4.54
CA LYS A 233 -41.86 -1.90 -3.09
C LYS A 233 -40.52 -1.66 -2.40
N LYS A 234 -40.51 -0.74 -1.43
CA LYS A 234 -39.37 -0.46 -0.56
C LYS A 234 -39.28 -1.55 0.51
N ARG A 235 -38.11 -2.19 0.65
CA ARG A 235 -37.82 -3.09 1.78
C ARG A 235 -37.31 -2.27 2.96
N LYS A 236 -38.24 -1.73 3.77
CA LYS A 236 -37.90 -1.04 5.02
C LYS A 236 -37.04 -1.96 5.90
N GLY A 237 -36.02 -1.38 6.56
CA GLY A 237 -35.05 -2.12 7.37
C GLY A 237 -33.79 -2.57 6.64
N VAL A 238 -33.76 -2.61 5.30
CA VAL A 238 -32.55 -2.95 4.54
C VAL A 238 -31.98 -1.70 3.87
N PRO A 239 -30.83 -1.15 4.32
CA PRO A 239 -30.23 0.02 3.70
C PRO A 239 -29.80 -0.25 2.26
N ALA A 240 -29.98 0.75 1.40
CA ALA A 240 -29.58 0.69 0.00
C ALA A 240 -28.06 0.80 -0.18
N LYS A 241 -27.38 1.62 0.65
CA LYS A 241 -25.93 1.77 0.69
C LYS A 241 -25.47 1.97 2.13
N VAL A 242 -24.33 1.37 2.47
CA VAL A 242 -23.72 1.40 3.81
C VAL A 242 -22.25 1.73 3.69
N MET A 243 -21.69 2.40 4.69
CA MET A 243 -20.26 2.45 4.94
C MET A 243 -19.99 1.87 6.33
N TRP A 244 -18.82 1.28 6.50
CA TRP A 244 -18.34 0.88 7.82
C TRP A 244 -17.33 1.91 8.29
N TYR A 245 -17.55 2.44 9.49
CA TYR A 245 -16.63 3.34 10.17
C TYR A 245 -15.96 2.59 11.32
N PHE A 246 -14.65 2.75 11.43
CA PHE A 246 -13.83 2.15 12.48
C PHE A 246 -13.18 3.30 13.25
N PRO A 247 -13.77 3.71 14.39
CA PRO A 247 -13.29 4.85 15.16
C PRO A 247 -11.79 4.71 15.51
N PRO A 248 -10.95 5.71 15.17
CA PRO A 248 -9.52 5.64 15.44
C PRO A 248 -9.17 5.89 16.91
N ILE A 249 -9.96 6.67 17.65
CA ILE A 249 -9.65 7.12 19.02
C ILE A 249 -9.42 5.93 19.98
N PRO A 250 -10.34 4.94 20.11
CA PRO A 250 -10.09 3.81 21.00
C PRO A 250 -8.82 3.06 20.61
N ARG A 251 -8.57 2.92 19.31
CA ARG A 251 -7.40 2.21 18.79
C ARG A 251 -6.10 2.93 19.13
N PHE A 252 -6.07 4.26 19.12
CA PHE A 252 -4.90 5.02 19.55
C PHE A 252 -4.63 4.84 21.03
N LYS A 253 -5.66 4.90 21.89
CA LYS A 253 -5.54 4.60 23.32
C LYS A 253 -4.91 3.23 23.54
N ARG A 254 -5.38 2.20 22.84
CA ARG A 254 -4.83 0.84 22.93
C ARG A 254 -3.34 0.77 22.59
N LEU A 255 -2.85 1.56 21.65
CA LEU A 255 -1.42 1.55 21.31
C LEU A 255 -0.55 2.03 22.49
N PHE A 256 -1.04 3.00 23.27
CA PHE A 256 -0.31 3.54 24.43
C PHE A 256 -0.32 2.61 25.64
N GLN A 257 -1.13 1.56 25.62
CA GLN A 257 -1.20 0.63 26.73
C GLN A 257 -0.27 -0.56 26.62
N SER A 258 0.21 -0.88 25.42
CA SER A 258 1.34 -1.78 25.28
C SER A 258 2.61 -1.01 25.61
N ARG A 259 3.28 -1.36 26.72
CA ARG A 259 4.54 -0.72 27.15
C ARG A 259 5.59 -0.67 26.04
N LYS A 260 5.62 -1.68 25.17
CA LYS A 260 6.54 -1.75 24.03
C LYS A 260 6.14 -0.77 22.94
N ILE A 261 4.86 -0.77 22.53
CA ILE A 261 4.37 0.10 21.45
C ILE A 261 4.41 1.56 21.88
N ALA A 262 4.02 1.87 23.12
CA ALA A 262 4.09 3.21 23.69
C ALA A 262 5.52 3.77 23.66
N LYS A 263 6.53 2.94 23.98
CA LYS A 263 7.94 3.31 23.82
C LYS A 263 8.29 3.59 22.35
N ASP A 264 7.87 2.72 21.43
CA ASP A 264 8.11 2.91 20.00
C ASP A 264 7.44 4.19 19.46
N LEU A 265 6.29 4.60 20.01
CA LEU A 265 5.58 5.83 19.60
C LEU A 265 6.28 7.14 19.99
N ILE A 266 7.26 7.09 20.90
CA ILE A 266 8.09 8.26 21.24
C ILE A 266 9.52 8.15 20.68
N TRP A 267 9.78 7.14 19.85
CA TRP A 267 11.08 6.88 19.23
C TRP A 267 11.66 8.12 18.54
N HIS A 268 10.82 8.87 17.80
CA HIS A 268 11.27 10.03 17.04
C HIS A 268 11.86 11.14 17.92
N ALA A 269 11.52 11.17 19.22
CA ALA A 269 11.97 12.18 20.17
C ALA A 269 13.18 11.71 20.99
N GLN A 270 13.34 10.41 21.20
CA GLN A 270 14.32 9.86 22.13
C GLN A 270 15.52 9.18 21.45
N GLU A 271 15.29 8.43 20.39
CA GLU A 271 16.27 7.47 19.83
C GLU A 271 16.68 7.82 18.40
N LYS A 272 16.45 9.08 18.00
CA LYS A 272 16.70 9.56 16.64
C LYS A 272 18.16 9.97 16.45
N GLU A 273 18.76 9.55 15.33
CA GLU A 273 20.09 10.02 14.91
C GLU A 273 20.04 11.45 14.35
N PHE A 274 21.01 12.30 14.75
CA PHE A 274 21.16 13.67 14.27
C PHE A 274 22.48 13.85 13.50
N ASP A 275 22.51 13.37 12.24
CA ASP A 275 23.68 13.51 11.35
C ASP A 275 23.42 14.45 10.15
N GLY A 276 22.32 15.19 10.18
CA GLY A 276 21.91 16.09 9.10
C GLY A 276 21.25 15.43 7.88
N LYS A 277 21.09 14.10 7.86
CA LYS A 277 20.39 13.37 6.77
C LYS A 277 18.95 13.06 7.14
N MET A 278 18.08 12.96 6.13
CA MET A 278 16.68 12.56 6.34
C MET A 278 16.51 11.05 6.18
N ARG A 279 15.96 10.39 7.20
CA ARG A 279 15.64 8.94 7.24
C ARG A 279 14.15 8.67 7.44
N HIS A 280 13.44 9.66 7.96
CA HIS A 280 12.05 9.53 8.40
C HIS A 280 11.29 10.86 8.18
N PRO A 281 9.95 10.88 8.00
CA PRO A 281 9.16 12.11 7.95
C PRO A 281 9.42 13.09 9.10
N SER A 282 9.82 12.60 10.27
CA SER A 282 10.22 13.44 11.41
C SER A 282 11.51 14.23 11.21
N ASP A 283 12.27 13.96 10.15
CA ASP A 283 13.40 14.80 9.69
C ASP A 283 12.95 15.97 8.81
N SER A 284 11.74 15.87 8.27
CA SER A 284 11.30 16.72 7.17
C SER A 284 10.88 18.12 7.64
N PRO A 285 11.01 19.14 6.76
CA PRO A 285 10.48 20.47 7.01
C PRO A 285 8.98 20.47 7.34
N SER A 286 8.18 19.56 6.76
CA SER A 286 6.74 19.52 7.04
C SER A 286 6.41 19.09 8.47
N TRP A 287 7.19 18.16 9.04
CA TRP A 287 7.05 17.80 10.45
C TRP A 287 7.49 18.96 11.33
N LYS A 288 8.66 19.54 11.03
CA LYS A 288 9.19 20.71 11.77
C LYS A 288 8.23 21.89 11.71
N LEU A 289 7.56 22.14 10.58
CA LEU A 289 6.58 23.21 10.45
C LEU A 289 5.47 23.09 11.49
N VAL A 290 4.94 21.89 11.69
CA VAL A 290 3.92 21.64 12.73
C VAL A 290 4.51 21.95 14.11
N ASP A 291 5.72 21.47 14.38
CA ASP A 291 6.37 21.67 15.68
C ASP A 291 6.61 23.15 16.00
N HIS A 292 7.02 23.94 14.99
CA HIS A 292 7.30 25.36 15.15
C HIS A 292 6.02 26.20 15.26
N ARG A 293 4.95 25.84 14.54
CA ARG A 293 3.71 26.60 14.53
C ARG A 293 2.83 26.30 15.75
N TRP A 294 2.90 25.09 16.29
CA TRP A 294 2.16 24.68 17.47
C TRP A 294 3.09 24.05 18.52
N PRO A 295 3.89 24.87 19.24
CA PRO A 295 4.83 24.38 20.25
C PRO A 295 4.17 23.53 21.34
N ASP A 296 2.96 23.90 21.78
CA ASP A 296 2.20 23.15 22.80
C ASP A 296 1.80 21.74 22.32
N PHE A 297 1.57 21.56 21.02
CA PHE A 297 1.37 20.24 20.44
C PHE A 297 2.70 19.47 20.36
N ALA A 298 3.79 20.16 20.04
CA ALA A 298 5.12 19.59 19.85
C ALA A 298 5.79 19.15 21.15
N SER A 299 5.53 19.86 22.25
CA SER A 299 6.10 19.59 23.58
C SER A 299 5.68 18.22 24.12
N GLU A 300 4.55 17.70 23.66
CA GLU A 300 4.08 16.36 23.99
C GLU A 300 4.49 15.36 22.88
N PRO A 301 5.58 14.59 23.05
CA PRO A 301 6.07 13.65 22.02
C PRO A 301 5.11 12.49 21.73
N ARG A 302 4.13 12.22 22.61
CA ARG A 302 3.11 11.19 22.40
C ARG A 302 2.03 11.63 21.41
N ASN A 303 1.94 12.92 21.08
CA ASN A 303 0.98 13.39 20.08
C ASN A 303 1.26 12.79 18.70
N LEU A 304 0.22 12.21 18.08
CA LEU A 304 0.37 11.39 16.88
C LEU A 304 0.36 12.23 15.60
N ARG A 305 1.20 11.85 14.64
CA ARG A 305 1.26 12.39 13.29
C ARG A 305 0.90 11.30 12.29
N LEU A 306 -0.12 11.56 11.48
CA LEU A 306 -0.76 10.56 10.64
C LEU A 306 -0.57 10.82 9.15
N ALA A 307 -0.74 9.77 8.37
CA ALA A 307 -1.12 9.86 6.96
C ALA A 307 -2.23 8.88 6.62
N ILE A 308 -2.97 9.17 5.56
CA ILE A 308 -4.06 8.32 5.07
C ILE A 308 -3.93 7.99 3.58
N SER A 309 -4.44 6.83 3.18
CA SER A 309 -4.66 6.41 1.80
C SER A 309 -6.14 6.08 1.61
N ALA A 310 -6.72 6.48 0.50
CA ALA A 310 -8.12 6.26 0.16
C ALA A 310 -8.27 5.78 -1.29
N ASP A 311 -7.56 4.70 -1.64
CA ASP A 311 -7.57 4.13 -2.98
C ASP A 311 -8.66 3.06 -3.16
N GLY A 312 -9.20 2.98 -4.37
CA GLY A 312 -10.24 2.01 -4.71
C GLY A 312 -9.70 0.59 -4.93
N ILE A 313 -10.42 -0.41 -4.43
CA ILE A 313 -10.13 -1.83 -4.65
C ILE A 313 -11.28 -2.54 -5.33
N ASN A 314 -10.95 -3.48 -6.22
CA ASN A 314 -11.93 -4.47 -6.66
C ASN A 314 -11.88 -5.69 -5.72
N PRO A 315 -12.97 -6.00 -4.99
CA PRO A 315 -13.01 -7.10 -4.02
C PRO A 315 -13.07 -8.50 -4.67
N HIS A 316 -13.49 -8.62 -5.92
CA HIS A 316 -13.78 -9.92 -6.54
C HIS A 316 -12.56 -10.60 -7.17
N SER A 317 -11.37 -10.00 -7.06
CA SER A 317 -10.11 -10.47 -7.69
C SER A 317 -10.20 -10.69 -9.21
N SER A 318 -11.31 -10.26 -9.84
CA SER A 318 -11.50 -10.28 -11.30
C SER A 318 -10.94 -8.99 -11.89
N MET A 319 -10.44 -9.04 -13.13
CA MET A 319 -10.02 -7.83 -13.86
C MET A 319 -11.20 -6.93 -14.28
N SER A 320 -12.46 -7.27 -13.93
CA SER A 320 -13.64 -6.50 -14.33
C SER A 320 -13.88 -5.30 -13.41
N SER A 321 -14.08 -4.10 -13.95
CA SER A 321 -14.36 -2.87 -13.18
C SER A 321 -15.79 -2.77 -12.61
N ARG A 322 -16.51 -3.89 -12.50
CA ARG A 322 -17.95 -3.91 -12.16
C ARG A 322 -18.25 -3.53 -10.71
N HIS A 323 -17.27 -3.70 -9.80
CA HIS A 323 -17.41 -3.37 -8.39
C HIS A 323 -16.11 -2.76 -7.86
N SER A 324 -16.23 -1.64 -7.16
CA SER A 324 -15.11 -0.95 -6.49
C SER A 324 -15.52 -0.56 -5.08
N CYS A 325 -14.80 -1.08 -4.09
CA CYS A 325 -14.87 -0.67 -2.68
C CYS A 325 -13.74 0.32 -2.40
N TRP A 326 -13.94 1.23 -1.45
CA TRP A 326 -12.93 2.25 -1.13
C TRP A 326 -12.57 2.18 0.36
N PRO A 327 -11.53 1.43 0.74
CA PRO A 327 -10.97 1.49 2.08
C PRO A 327 -10.21 2.80 2.30
N VAL A 328 -10.37 3.42 3.48
CA VAL A 328 -9.47 4.47 3.96
C VAL A 328 -8.57 3.87 5.01
N ILE A 329 -7.27 3.84 4.73
CA ILE A 329 -6.23 3.23 5.54
C ILE A 329 -5.36 4.32 6.13
N MET A 330 -5.11 4.25 7.44
CA MET A 330 -4.33 5.19 8.20
C MET A 330 -3.02 4.56 8.68
N VAL A 331 -1.97 5.37 8.74
CA VAL A 331 -0.64 5.02 9.27
C VAL A 331 -0.17 6.09 10.26
N ILE A 332 0.67 5.67 11.21
CA ILE A 332 1.21 6.51 12.27
C ILE A 332 2.70 6.67 12.05
N TYR A 333 3.16 7.90 11.84
CA TYR A 333 4.57 8.20 11.63
C TYR A 333 5.36 8.32 12.93
N ASN A 334 4.73 8.33 14.09
CA ASN A 334 5.47 8.34 15.34
C ASN A 334 6.34 7.10 15.54
N LEU A 335 5.93 5.98 14.95
CA LEU A 335 6.62 4.71 15.01
C LEU A 335 7.96 4.73 14.23
N PRO A 336 8.94 3.91 14.61
CA PRO A 336 10.19 3.77 13.90
C PRO A 336 10.02 3.36 12.43
N PRO A 337 11.01 3.65 11.55
CA PRO A 337 10.90 3.38 10.12
C PRO A 337 10.66 1.91 9.75
N TRP A 338 11.09 0.98 10.60
CA TRP A 338 10.87 -0.46 10.40
C TRP A 338 9.49 -0.95 10.85
N LEU A 339 8.69 -0.11 11.54
CA LEU A 339 7.36 -0.45 12.06
C LEU A 339 6.21 0.32 11.38
N CYS A 340 6.36 1.62 11.11
CA CYS A 340 5.25 2.50 10.70
C CYS A 340 4.44 2.02 9.48
N MET A 341 5.06 1.31 8.53
CA MET A 341 4.40 0.74 7.32
C MET A 341 4.15 -0.77 7.41
N LYS A 342 4.25 -1.37 8.60
CA LYS A 342 3.92 -2.79 8.81
C LYS A 342 2.42 -2.96 8.95
N ARG A 343 1.91 -4.10 8.46
CA ARG A 343 0.48 -4.45 8.50
C ARG A 343 -0.15 -4.30 9.89
N LYS A 344 0.56 -4.67 10.97
CA LYS A 344 0.06 -4.58 12.36
C LYS A 344 -0.30 -3.14 12.77
N PHE A 345 0.34 -2.14 12.17
CA PHE A 345 0.13 -0.71 12.48
C PHE A 345 -0.67 0.04 11.42
N MET A 346 -1.12 -0.65 10.36
CA MET A 346 -2.03 -0.07 9.38
C MET A 346 -3.47 -0.22 9.86
N MET A 347 -4.18 0.90 9.90
CA MET A 347 -5.53 0.95 10.45
C MET A 347 -6.55 1.19 9.35
N LEU A 348 -7.45 0.24 9.10
CA LEU A 348 -8.65 0.51 8.31
C LEU A 348 -9.56 1.43 9.13
N SER A 349 -9.80 2.66 8.69
CA SER A 349 -10.65 3.65 9.36
C SER A 349 -12.04 3.74 8.73
N LEU A 350 -12.13 3.56 7.41
CA LEU A 350 -13.40 3.58 6.67
C LEU A 350 -13.41 2.48 5.62
N LEU A 351 -14.59 1.91 5.37
CA LEU A 351 -14.83 1.05 4.22
C LEU A 351 -16.11 1.49 3.50
N ILE A 352 -15.94 2.12 2.34
CA ILE A 352 -17.06 2.66 1.56
C ILE A 352 -17.53 1.59 0.56
N SER A 353 -18.84 1.29 0.60
CA SER A 353 -19.45 0.33 -0.33
C SER A 353 -19.40 0.78 -1.78
N GLY A 354 -19.14 -0.20 -2.65
CA GLY A 354 -19.35 -0.10 -4.08
C GLY A 354 -20.84 -0.11 -4.48
N PRO A 355 -21.16 -0.33 -5.77
CA PRO A 355 -20.27 -0.84 -6.82
C PRO A 355 -19.47 0.25 -7.56
N ARG A 356 -19.86 1.52 -7.44
CA ARG A 356 -19.23 2.65 -8.16
C ARG A 356 -18.35 3.46 -7.24
N GLN A 357 -17.24 3.96 -7.78
CA GLN A 357 -16.38 4.92 -7.07
C GLN A 357 -17.18 6.14 -6.58
N PRO A 358 -16.84 6.68 -5.40
CA PRO A 358 -17.45 7.91 -4.89
C PRO A 358 -17.00 9.13 -5.70
N GLY A 359 -15.78 9.12 -6.25
CA GLY A 359 -15.25 10.30 -6.96
C GLY A 359 -15.09 11.48 -6.00
N ASN A 360 -15.55 12.66 -6.41
CA ASN A 360 -15.50 13.85 -5.56
C ASN A 360 -16.38 13.72 -4.29
N ASP A 361 -17.44 12.91 -4.35
CA ASP A 361 -18.37 12.69 -3.22
C ASP A 361 -17.72 11.89 -2.06
N ILE A 362 -16.44 11.52 -2.17
CA ILE A 362 -15.69 10.85 -1.10
C ILE A 362 -15.68 11.65 0.20
N ASP A 363 -15.76 12.98 0.12
CA ASP A 363 -15.77 13.87 1.29
C ASP A 363 -16.99 13.63 2.19
N VAL A 364 -18.13 13.26 1.61
CA VAL A 364 -19.32 12.87 2.38
C VAL A 364 -19.02 11.69 3.30
N TYR A 365 -18.21 10.73 2.82
CA TYR A 365 -17.82 9.56 3.59
C TYR A 365 -16.68 9.82 4.57
N LEU A 366 -15.86 10.84 4.33
CA LEU A 366 -14.76 11.20 5.23
C LEU A 366 -15.23 11.96 6.46
N ALA A 367 -16.45 12.52 6.45
CA ALA A 367 -16.98 13.35 7.53
C ALA A 367 -16.82 12.75 8.95
N PRO A 368 -17.16 11.46 9.23
CA PRO A 368 -16.95 10.89 10.57
C PRO A 368 -15.50 10.88 11.02
N LEU A 369 -14.58 10.54 10.12
CA LEU A 369 -13.16 10.58 10.42
C LEU A 369 -12.66 12.01 10.67
N LEU A 370 -13.19 12.98 9.94
CA LEU A 370 -12.81 14.38 10.11
C LEU A 370 -13.33 14.98 11.41
N ASP A 371 -14.49 14.57 11.90
CA ASP A 371 -14.98 14.99 13.22
C ASP A 371 -14.05 14.49 14.33
N ASP A 372 -13.63 13.22 14.28
CA ASP A 372 -12.70 12.66 15.25
C ASP A 372 -11.33 13.34 15.17
N LEU A 373 -10.84 13.64 13.96
CA LEU A 373 -9.58 14.37 13.78
C LEU A 373 -9.66 15.82 14.29
N LYS A 374 -10.82 16.49 14.17
CA LYS A 374 -11.05 17.82 14.75
C LYS A 374 -11.05 17.75 16.27
N MET A 375 -11.83 16.85 16.86
CA MET A 375 -11.87 16.68 18.31
C MET A 375 -10.49 16.33 18.89
N LEU A 376 -9.74 15.41 18.25
CA LEU A 376 -8.37 15.08 18.65
C LEU A 376 -7.39 16.26 18.48
N TRP A 377 -7.66 17.19 17.57
CA TRP A 377 -6.81 18.37 17.38
C TRP A 377 -7.17 19.49 18.37
N ASP A 378 -8.45 19.83 18.50
CA ASP A 378 -8.94 20.98 19.25
C ASP A 378 -8.96 20.73 20.76
N GLU A 379 -9.52 19.59 21.19
CA GLU A 379 -9.70 19.25 22.60
C GLU A 379 -8.67 18.21 23.07
N GLY A 380 -8.40 17.21 22.23
CA GLY A 380 -7.63 16.03 22.58
C GLY A 380 -8.41 15.06 23.47
N VAL A 381 -7.81 13.91 23.76
CA VAL A 381 -8.46 12.86 24.55
C VAL A 381 -7.52 12.35 25.64
N GLU A 382 -8.00 12.31 26.88
CA GLU A 382 -7.26 11.69 27.99
C GLU A 382 -6.91 10.23 27.65
N SER A 383 -5.63 9.88 27.75
CA SER A 383 -5.09 8.57 27.46
C SER A 383 -4.05 8.19 28.50
N TYR A 384 -3.94 6.90 28.82
CA TYR A 384 -2.92 6.36 29.71
C TYR A 384 -1.74 5.78 28.93
N ASP A 385 -0.52 6.19 29.27
CA ASP A 385 0.72 5.64 28.73
C ASP A 385 1.27 4.57 29.67
N ALA A 386 1.25 3.31 29.26
CA ALA A 386 1.77 2.19 30.05
C ALA A 386 3.31 2.13 30.12
N HIS A 387 4.01 2.83 29.24
CA HIS A 387 5.46 2.97 29.30
C HIS A 387 5.90 3.98 30.35
N ARG A 388 5.26 5.15 30.39
CA ARG A 388 5.54 6.22 31.36
C ARG A 388 4.72 6.13 32.66
N GLN A 389 3.68 5.31 32.65
CA GLN A 389 2.73 5.11 33.75
C GLN A 389 2.03 6.41 34.20
N GLU A 390 1.62 7.23 33.23
CA GLU A 390 0.96 8.51 33.50
C GLU A 390 -0.19 8.76 32.51
N LEU A 391 -1.13 9.59 32.94
CA LEU A 391 -2.19 10.12 32.09
C LEU A 391 -1.67 11.33 31.31
N PHE A 392 -2.11 11.48 30.07
CA PHE A 392 -1.81 12.63 29.23
C PHE A 392 -2.97 12.91 28.27
N THR A 393 -3.02 14.14 27.75
CA THR A 393 -3.99 14.51 26.71
C THR A 393 -3.40 14.20 25.34
N LEU A 394 -3.92 13.15 24.70
CA LEU A 394 -3.54 12.75 23.36
C LEU A 394 -4.15 13.70 22.33
N ARG A 395 -3.30 14.35 21.53
CA ARG A 395 -3.70 15.10 20.34
C ARG A 395 -3.12 14.49 19.07
N VAL A 396 -3.75 14.78 17.93
CA VAL A 396 -3.40 14.18 16.64
C VAL A 396 -3.40 15.20 15.51
N VAL A 397 -2.44 15.07 14.59
CA VAL A 397 -2.39 15.86 13.35
C VAL A 397 -2.28 14.95 12.12
N LEU A 398 -3.06 15.24 11.09
CA LEU A 398 -2.94 14.60 9.78
C LEU A 398 -1.97 15.39 8.89
N LEU A 399 -0.82 14.80 8.55
CA LEU A 399 0.20 15.49 7.75
C LEU A 399 -0.16 15.53 6.26
N TRP A 400 -0.65 14.43 5.70
CA TRP A 400 -0.97 14.35 4.27
C TRP A 400 -1.70 13.07 3.90
N THR A 401 -2.14 13.01 2.65
CA THR A 401 -2.66 11.79 2.03
C THR A 401 -1.66 11.16 1.04
N ILE A 402 -1.67 9.84 0.88
CA ILE A 402 -0.85 9.06 -0.07
C ILE A 402 -1.79 8.22 -0.94
N ASN A 403 -1.88 8.53 -2.22
CA ASN A 403 -2.88 7.94 -3.12
C ASN A 403 -2.37 7.88 -4.56
N ASP A 404 -2.97 7.01 -5.38
CA ASP A 404 -2.79 7.10 -6.82
C ASP A 404 -3.26 8.46 -7.38
N PHE A 405 -2.83 8.81 -8.59
CA PHE A 405 -3.11 10.13 -9.15
C PHE A 405 -4.61 10.42 -9.37
N PRO A 406 -5.45 9.45 -9.77
CA PRO A 406 -6.90 9.61 -9.75
C PRO A 406 -7.50 9.92 -8.38
N ALA A 407 -7.16 9.16 -7.34
CA ALA A 407 -7.66 9.36 -5.98
C ALA A 407 -7.10 10.65 -5.35
N TYR A 408 -5.85 11.02 -5.67
CA TYR A 408 -5.31 12.35 -5.41
C TYR A 408 -6.27 13.43 -5.90
N GLY A 409 -6.75 13.33 -7.14
CA GLY A 409 -7.69 14.31 -7.72
C GLY A 409 -9.05 14.35 -7.02
N ASN A 410 -9.54 13.22 -6.53
CA ASN A 410 -10.80 13.14 -5.80
C ASN A 410 -10.71 13.79 -4.40
N LEU A 411 -9.59 13.61 -3.70
CA LEU A 411 -9.37 14.13 -2.35
C LEU A 411 -8.96 15.61 -2.37
N SER A 412 -7.97 15.96 -3.20
CA SER A 412 -7.49 17.35 -3.36
C SER A 412 -8.46 18.23 -4.11
N SER A 413 -9.42 17.63 -4.83
CA SER A 413 -10.30 18.29 -5.79
C SER A 413 -9.60 18.83 -7.03
N CYS A 414 -8.29 18.62 -7.17
CA CYS A 414 -7.53 19.08 -8.31
C CYS A 414 -7.96 18.35 -9.59
N VAL A 415 -7.95 19.08 -10.69
CA VAL A 415 -8.01 18.52 -12.03
C VAL A 415 -6.71 17.75 -12.27
N VAL A 416 -6.80 16.44 -12.49
CA VAL A 416 -5.63 15.55 -12.71
C VAL A 416 -5.49 15.10 -14.17
N LYS A 417 -6.25 15.74 -15.07
CA LYS A 417 -6.26 15.51 -16.52
C LYS A 417 -6.69 16.80 -17.20
N GLY A 418 -6.19 17.10 -18.40
CA GLY A 418 -6.57 18.32 -19.09
C GLY A 418 -5.42 19.32 -19.07
N TYR A 419 -5.71 20.61 -19.24
CA TYR A 419 -4.65 21.61 -19.34
C TYR A 419 -4.00 21.88 -17.98
N PHE A 420 -4.78 21.81 -16.91
CA PHE A 420 -4.34 22.09 -15.53
C PHE A 420 -4.09 20.82 -14.73
N ALA A 421 -3.56 19.77 -15.36
CA ALA A 421 -3.45 18.46 -14.72
C ALA A 421 -2.41 18.40 -13.60
N CYS A 422 -1.44 19.33 -13.56
CA CYS A 422 -0.43 19.35 -12.51
C CYS A 422 -0.96 20.13 -11.30
N PRO A 423 -1.14 19.48 -10.14
CA PRO A 423 -1.66 20.16 -8.95
C PRO A 423 -0.67 21.16 -8.32
N ILE A 424 0.60 21.10 -8.73
CA ILE A 424 1.67 21.95 -8.20
C ILE A 424 1.83 23.21 -9.07
N CYS A 425 1.83 23.05 -10.40
CA CYS A 425 1.84 24.19 -11.34
C CYS A 425 0.47 24.87 -11.46
N GLY A 426 -0.63 24.14 -11.22
CA GLY A 426 -1.98 24.69 -11.29
C GLY A 426 -2.30 25.30 -12.66
N GLU A 427 -2.69 26.58 -12.66
CA GLU A 427 -3.04 27.35 -13.86
C GLU A 427 -1.83 27.54 -14.79
N ASP A 428 -0.62 27.55 -14.24
CA ASP A 428 0.64 27.71 -14.98
C ASP A 428 1.19 26.40 -15.55
N THR A 429 0.41 25.32 -15.50
CA THR A 429 0.78 24.03 -16.11
C THR A 429 1.00 24.22 -17.61
N TYR A 430 2.25 24.11 -18.06
CA TYR A 430 2.57 24.18 -19.48
C TYR A 430 2.06 22.93 -20.20
N SER A 431 0.93 23.07 -20.88
CA SER A 431 0.26 21.97 -21.55
C SER A 431 -0.32 22.41 -22.88
N HIS A 432 -0.30 21.50 -23.84
CA HIS A 432 -0.84 21.73 -25.18
C HIS A 432 -1.58 20.49 -25.63
N ARG A 433 -2.64 20.66 -26.41
CA ARG A 433 -3.39 19.53 -26.97
C ARG A 433 -2.87 19.22 -28.38
N LEU A 434 -2.38 18.00 -28.57
CA LEU A 434 -1.95 17.52 -29.89
C LEU A 434 -3.13 17.45 -30.86
N LYS A 435 -2.93 17.92 -32.10
CA LYS A 435 -3.97 18.00 -33.14
C LYS A 435 -4.38 16.60 -33.61
N HIS A 436 -3.41 15.75 -33.92
CA HIS A 436 -3.63 14.38 -34.40
C HIS A 436 -3.75 13.39 -33.24
N GLY A 437 -2.87 13.49 -32.25
CA GLY A 437 -2.90 12.63 -31.06
C GLY A 437 -4.11 12.85 -30.14
N LYS A 438 -4.76 14.02 -30.20
CA LYS A 438 -5.94 14.44 -29.40
C LYS A 438 -5.73 14.30 -27.88
N LYS A 439 -4.48 14.28 -27.43
CA LYS A 439 -4.07 14.18 -26.02
C LYS A 439 -3.33 15.44 -25.61
N ASN A 440 -3.41 15.77 -24.32
CA ASN A 440 -2.56 16.81 -23.77
C ASN A 440 -1.18 16.25 -23.48
N PHE A 441 -0.17 17.00 -23.88
CA PHE A 441 1.22 16.75 -23.54
C PHE A 441 1.76 17.92 -22.71
N TYR A 442 2.75 17.62 -21.88
CA TYR A 442 3.26 18.50 -20.84
C TYR A 442 4.76 18.64 -21.03
N THR A 443 5.14 19.69 -21.77
CA THR A 443 6.54 20.04 -22.03
C THR A 443 6.88 21.32 -21.28
N GLY A 444 7.91 22.06 -21.70
CA GLY A 444 8.27 23.31 -21.04
C GLY A 444 9.16 23.08 -19.82
N HIS A 445 9.80 21.91 -19.71
CA HIS A 445 10.77 21.62 -18.65
C HIS A 445 11.96 22.61 -18.68
N ARG A 446 12.21 23.27 -19.82
CA ARG A 446 13.19 24.37 -19.95
C ARG A 446 12.94 25.53 -18.98
N ARG A 447 11.69 25.77 -18.55
CA ARG A 447 11.34 26.81 -17.55
C ARG A 447 11.99 26.56 -16.20
N PHE A 448 12.33 25.31 -15.88
CA PHE A 448 12.96 24.90 -14.63
C PHE A 448 14.49 24.96 -14.67
N LEU A 449 15.10 25.24 -15.83
CA LEU A 449 16.55 25.44 -15.94
C LEU A 449 16.95 26.83 -15.44
N PRO A 450 18.21 27.07 -15.05
CA PRO A 450 18.72 28.43 -14.84
C PRO A 450 18.48 29.34 -16.06
N CYS A 451 18.23 30.63 -15.86
CA CYS A 451 17.89 31.59 -16.93
C CYS A 451 18.97 31.68 -18.03
N ASN A 452 20.24 31.48 -17.68
CA ASN A 452 21.37 31.49 -18.60
C ASN A 452 21.66 30.14 -19.28
N HIS A 453 20.89 29.07 -18.96
CA HIS A 453 21.17 27.74 -19.49
C HIS A 453 21.00 27.67 -21.02
N PRO A 454 21.95 27.11 -21.78
CA PRO A 454 21.92 27.12 -23.25
C PRO A 454 20.65 26.55 -23.89
N PHE A 455 20.05 25.52 -23.28
CA PHE A 455 18.82 24.89 -23.80
C PHE A 455 17.64 25.86 -23.89
N ARG A 456 17.57 26.90 -23.04
CA ARG A 456 16.53 27.94 -23.11
C ARG A 456 16.57 28.71 -24.43
N LYS A 457 17.74 28.82 -25.07
CA LYS A 457 17.92 29.54 -26.35
C LYS A 457 17.73 28.63 -27.58
N GLN A 458 17.66 27.31 -27.42
CA GLN A 458 17.58 26.35 -28.53
C GLN A 458 16.14 26.25 -29.06
N LYS A 459 15.86 26.86 -30.22
CA LYS A 459 14.54 26.81 -30.88
C LYS A 459 14.27 25.46 -31.54
N LYS A 460 15.10 25.10 -32.53
CA LYS A 460 14.92 23.93 -33.41
C LYS A 460 14.86 22.59 -32.66
N ALA A 461 15.55 22.47 -31.53
CA ALA A 461 15.63 21.23 -30.76
C ALA A 461 14.42 20.99 -29.84
N PHE A 462 13.58 22.01 -29.63
CA PHE A 462 12.46 21.96 -28.68
C PHE A 462 11.15 22.30 -29.39
N ASN A 463 10.45 23.38 -29.02
CA ASN A 463 9.13 23.75 -29.54
C ASN A 463 9.18 24.87 -30.62
N GLY A 464 10.34 25.14 -31.21
CA GLY A 464 10.51 26.25 -32.16
C GLY A 464 10.71 27.63 -31.52
N GLU A 465 10.60 27.74 -30.20
CA GLU A 465 10.67 29.00 -29.46
C GLU A 465 11.83 29.06 -28.46
N GLN A 466 12.23 30.27 -28.10
CA GLN A 466 13.13 30.51 -26.96
C GLN A 466 12.29 30.57 -25.68
N GLU A 467 12.84 30.05 -24.58
CA GLU A 467 12.15 29.96 -23.29
C GLU A 467 12.78 30.91 -22.25
N PHE A 468 12.17 32.08 -22.07
CA PHE A 468 12.57 33.09 -21.10
C PHE A 468 11.64 33.16 -19.88
N GLY A 469 10.59 32.35 -19.84
CA GLY A 469 9.66 32.29 -18.73
C GLY A 469 10.29 31.77 -17.45
N SER A 470 9.75 32.22 -16.32
CA SER A 470 10.07 31.74 -14.99
C SER A 470 9.27 30.48 -14.65
N THR A 471 9.77 29.70 -13.70
CA THR A 471 8.97 28.66 -13.06
C THR A 471 7.83 29.30 -12.27
N SER A 472 6.63 28.71 -12.36
CA SER A 472 5.55 29.03 -11.44
C SER A 472 5.90 28.60 -10.02
N GLN A 473 5.54 29.42 -9.05
CA GLN A 473 5.68 29.09 -7.64
C GLN A 473 4.45 28.29 -7.18
N PRO A 474 4.65 27.13 -6.52
CA PRO A 474 3.52 26.38 -5.96
C PRO A 474 2.71 27.25 -4.99
N LEU A 475 1.40 27.27 -5.16
CA LEU A 475 0.51 28.01 -4.26
C LEU A 475 0.59 27.44 -2.83
N SER A 476 0.61 28.34 -1.85
CA SER A 476 0.40 28.00 -0.45
C SER A 476 -1.01 27.44 -0.23
N GLY A 477 -1.21 26.71 0.87
CA GLY A 477 -2.55 26.20 1.19
C GLY A 477 -3.55 27.30 1.51
N GLU A 478 -3.10 28.45 2.04
CA GLU A 478 -3.94 29.62 2.30
C GLU A 478 -4.38 30.31 1.00
N GLU A 479 -3.49 30.43 0.01
CA GLU A 479 -3.86 30.91 -1.33
C GLU A 479 -4.85 29.97 -2.01
N ILE A 480 -4.65 28.65 -1.89
CA ILE A 480 -5.59 27.66 -2.41
C ILE A 480 -6.94 27.79 -1.72
N LEU A 481 -6.97 27.92 -0.38
CA LEU A 481 -8.20 28.10 0.38
C LEU A 481 -9.00 29.33 -0.11
N ARG A 482 -8.32 30.47 -0.26
CA ARG A 482 -8.93 31.70 -0.82
C ARG A 482 -9.51 31.49 -2.22
N LYS A 483 -8.83 30.73 -3.07
CA LYS A 483 -9.30 30.40 -4.42
C LYS A 483 -10.50 29.44 -4.43
N ILE A 484 -10.62 28.53 -3.47
CA ILE A 484 -11.69 27.51 -3.44
C ILE A 484 -12.88 27.90 -2.55
N ASP A 485 -12.76 28.88 -1.66
CA ASP A 485 -13.86 29.33 -0.78
C ASP A 485 -15.07 29.88 -1.56
N VAL A 486 -14.86 30.33 -2.80
CA VAL A 486 -15.94 30.73 -3.71
C VAL A 486 -16.74 29.53 -4.27
N ILE A 487 -16.25 28.31 -4.09
CA ILE A 487 -16.89 27.10 -4.61
C ILE A 487 -17.91 26.59 -3.59
N CYS A 488 -19.20 26.69 -3.94
CA CYS A 488 -20.26 26.05 -3.17
C CYS A 488 -20.30 24.54 -3.49
N ASN A 489 -19.95 23.72 -2.50
CA ASN A 489 -19.95 22.27 -2.65
C ASN A 489 -21.38 21.73 -2.79
N SER A 490 -21.53 20.77 -3.69
CA SER A 490 -22.81 20.20 -4.04
C SER A 490 -22.60 18.71 -4.33
N TRP A 491 -22.97 17.87 -3.38
CA TRP A 491 -22.77 16.42 -3.47
C TRP A 491 -23.89 15.72 -4.24
N GLY A 492 -23.54 14.60 -4.88
CA GLY A 492 -24.49 13.64 -5.40
C GLY A 492 -24.42 13.37 -6.91
N LYS A 493 -24.63 12.12 -7.29
CA LYS A 493 -24.48 11.59 -8.67
C LYS A 493 -25.58 11.99 -9.67
N ASN A 494 -26.76 12.42 -9.21
CA ASN A 494 -27.97 12.60 -10.04
C ASN A 494 -28.45 14.05 -10.18
N LYS A 495 -27.59 15.07 -9.95
CA LYS A 495 -28.00 16.45 -10.22
C LYS A 495 -28.11 16.70 -11.73
N ILE A 496 -29.34 16.98 -12.19
CA ILE A 496 -29.70 17.41 -13.55
C ILE A 496 -29.03 18.75 -13.90
N THR A 497 -28.63 19.53 -12.89
CA THR A 497 -27.79 20.71 -13.04
C THR A 497 -26.32 20.35 -12.87
N ARG A 498 -25.70 19.80 -13.92
CA ARG A 498 -24.46 20.45 -14.40
C ARG A 498 -24.86 21.78 -15.03
N GLY A 499 -25.46 22.66 -14.21
CA GLY A 499 -25.45 24.07 -14.55
C GLY A 499 -23.98 24.37 -14.75
N LYS A 500 -23.62 24.82 -15.95
CA LYS A 500 -22.37 25.55 -16.14
C LYS A 500 -22.28 26.44 -14.90
N LEU A 501 -21.30 26.21 -14.03
CA LEU A 501 -20.91 27.29 -13.13
C LEU A 501 -20.58 28.40 -14.12
N ASN A 502 -21.49 29.38 -14.22
CA ASN A 502 -21.31 30.61 -14.99
C ASN A 502 -20.32 31.47 -14.20
N VAL A 503 -19.10 30.93 -14.04
CA VAL A 503 -17.94 31.68 -13.62
C VAL A 503 -16.91 31.39 -14.69
N LYS A 504 -16.58 32.43 -15.46
CA LYS A 504 -15.46 32.45 -16.42
C LYS A 504 -14.12 32.35 -15.67
N THR A 505 -13.91 31.30 -14.89
CA THR A 505 -12.63 31.05 -14.24
C THR A 505 -12.16 29.64 -14.58
N THR A 506 -10.98 29.59 -15.16
CA THR A 506 -10.17 28.41 -15.45
C THR A 506 -9.75 27.73 -14.14
N ASN A 507 -10.71 27.19 -13.37
CA ASN A 507 -10.43 26.69 -12.03
C ASN A 507 -9.79 25.29 -12.06
N CYS A 508 -8.59 25.17 -11.49
CA CYS A 508 -7.90 23.89 -11.28
C CYS A 508 -8.58 22.99 -10.24
N TRP A 509 -9.62 23.47 -9.55
CA TRP A 509 -10.32 22.77 -8.48
C TRP A 509 -11.80 22.56 -8.80
N LYS A 510 -12.33 21.41 -8.39
CA LYS A 510 -13.72 21.01 -8.63
C LYS A 510 -14.65 21.20 -7.44
N LYS A 511 -14.09 21.30 -6.23
CA LYS A 511 -14.79 21.43 -4.94
C LYS A 511 -13.81 21.95 -3.88
N LYS A 512 -14.34 22.45 -2.78
CA LYS A 512 -13.58 22.69 -1.54
C LYS A 512 -13.40 21.34 -0.84
N SER A 513 -12.16 20.90 -0.66
CA SER A 513 -11.87 19.62 0.00
C SER A 513 -12.23 19.70 1.49
N ILE A 514 -12.88 18.66 2.03
CA ILE A 514 -13.24 18.57 3.46
C ILE A 514 -12.03 18.68 4.40
N PHE A 515 -10.83 18.34 3.94
CA PHE A 515 -9.63 18.48 4.77
C PHE A 515 -9.31 19.93 5.13
N PHE A 516 -9.81 20.93 4.38
CA PHE A 516 -9.66 22.33 4.75
C PHE A 516 -10.49 22.73 5.98
N ASP A 517 -11.38 21.86 6.46
CA ASP A 517 -12.04 22.06 7.74
C ASP A 517 -11.12 21.74 8.94
N LEU A 518 -9.98 21.07 8.70
CA LEU A 518 -8.91 20.96 9.70
C LEU A 518 -8.12 22.26 9.69
N GLU A 519 -8.13 22.99 10.80
CA GLU A 519 -7.55 24.33 10.91
C GLU A 519 -6.11 24.42 10.39
N TYR A 520 -5.30 23.40 10.73
CA TYR A 520 -3.89 23.33 10.38
C TYR A 520 -3.61 23.01 8.91
N TRP A 521 -4.57 22.46 8.17
CA TRP A 521 -4.37 21.88 6.84
C TRP A 521 -3.87 22.89 5.80
N LYS A 522 -4.35 24.14 5.89
CA LYS A 522 -3.96 25.23 4.99
C LYS A 522 -2.49 25.65 5.13
N TYR A 523 -1.85 25.35 6.25
CA TYR A 523 -0.46 25.73 6.49
C TYR A 523 0.53 24.68 5.99
N LEU A 524 0.11 23.42 5.83
CA LEU A 524 0.99 22.31 5.45
C LEU A 524 1.66 22.54 4.08
N HIS A 525 2.97 22.28 3.99
CA HIS A 525 3.72 22.44 2.73
C HIS A 525 3.24 21.49 1.62
N VAL A 526 2.85 20.28 2.00
CA VAL A 526 2.32 19.22 1.14
C VAL A 526 1.12 18.60 1.84
N ARG A 527 -0.05 18.63 1.19
CA ARG A 527 -1.32 18.07 1.69
C ARG A 527 -1.62 16.71 1.09
N HIS A 528 -1.19 16.51 -0.15
CA HIS A 528 -1.39 15.28 -0.92
C HIS A 528 -0.07 14.95 -1.62
N ASN A 529 0.43 13.72 -1.44
CA ASN A 529 1.72 13.32 -2.01
C ASN A 529 1.59 12.88 -3.46
N LEU A 530 2.64 13.11 -4.25
CA LEU A 530 2.80 12.48 -5.54
C LEU A 530 3.22 11.01 -5.37
N ASP A 531 2.50 10.11 -6.01
CA ASP A 531 2.79 8.69 -5.96
C ASP A 531 3.96 8.30 -6.88
N VAL A 532 5.15 8.27 -6.29
CA VAL A 532 6.38 7.90 -7.00
C VAL A 532 6.31 6.50 -7.60
N MET A 533 5.65 5.54 -6.94
CA MET A 533 5.54 4.16 -7.45
C MET A 533 4.81 4.14 -8.78
N HIS A 534 3.64 4.77 -8.86
CA HIS A 534 2.86 4.82 -10.09
C HIS A 534 3.48 5.73 -11.15
N ILE A 535 4.10 6.85 -10.75
CA ILE A 535 4.85 7.72 -11.68
C ILE A 535 6.00 6.94 -12.34
N GLU A 536 6.87 6.32 -11.54
CA GLU A 536 8.03 5.56 -12.01
C GLU A 536 7.60 4.40 -12.93
N LYS A 537 6.56 3.65 -12.52
CA LYS A 537 5.97 2.58 -13.33
C LYS A 537 5.50 3.09 -14.69
N ASN A 538 4.69 4.15 -14.72
CA ASN A 538 4.09 4.66 -15.96
C ASN A 538 5.16 5.24 -16.91
N VAL A 539 6.18 5.88 -16.35
CA VAL A 539 7.34 6.41 -17.08
C VAL A 539 8.15 5.27 -17.68
N CYS A 540 8.48 4.25 -16.89
CA CYS A 540 9.23 3.08 -17.35
C CYS A 540 8.44 2.32 -18.43
N GLU A 541 7.13 2.11 -18.25
CA GLU A 541 6.27 1.47 -19.24
C GLU A 541 6.23 2.27 -20.55
N SER A 542 6.19 3.61 -20.48
CA SER A 542 6.22 4.48 -21.66
C SER A 542 7.56 4.40 -22.40
N ILE A 543 8.69 4.35 -21.68
CA ILE A 543 10.03 4.13 -22.25
C ILE A 543 10.06 2.79 -22.96
N ILE A 544 9.79 1.69 -22.27
CA ILE A 544 9.86 0.33 -22.82
C ILE A 544 8.91 0.16 -24.01
N GLY A 545 7.66 0.63 -23.86
CA GLY A 545 6.66 0.56 -24.92
C GLY A 545 7.10 1.27 -26.20
N THR A 546 7.82 2.39 -26.06
CA THR A 546 8.34 3.17 -27.19
C THR A 546 9.60 2.53 -27.78
N LEU A 547 10.57 2.11 -26.96
CA LEU A 547 11.82 1.50 -27.43
C LEU A 547 11.57 0.19 -28.19
N LEU A 548 10.69 -0.66 -27.66
CA LEU A 548 10.34 -1.95 -28.26
C LEU A 548 9.23 -1.86 -29.31
N ASN A 549 8.68 -0.67 -29.55
CA ASN A 549 7.55 -0.42 -30.46
C ASN A 549 6.37 -1.38 -30.21
N ILE A 550 5.91 -1.46 -28.95
CA ILE A 550 4.84 -2.38 -28.55
C ILE A 550 3.49 -1.79 -28.98
N PRO A 551 2.67 -2.52 -29.78
CA PRO A 551 1.36 -2.05 -30.20
C PRO A 551 0.48 -1.62 -29.01
N GLY A 552 -0.14 -0.45 -29.11
CA GLY A 552 -0.99 0.13 -28.06
C GLY A 552 -0.25 0.75 -26.87
N LYS A 553 1.05 0.50 -26.70
CA LYS A 553 1.88 1.08 -25.63
C LYS A 553 2.91 2.08 -26.14
N THR A 554 3.38 1.94 -27.37
CA THR A 554 4.31 2.90 -27.98
C THR A 554 3.72 4.30 -27.96
N LYS A 555 4.53 5.28 -27.56
CA LYS A 555 4.18 6.70 -27.68
C LYS A 555 4.54 7.26 -29.06
N ASP A 556 5.24 6.48 -29.88
CA ASP A 556 5.62 6.85 -31.23
C ASP A 556 4.84 6.04 -32.27
N GLY A 557 3.89 6.69 -32.93
CA GLY A 557 3.05 6.11 -33.97
C GLY A 557 2.62 7.17 -34.98
N LEU A 558 1.74 6.82 -35.93
CA LEU A 558 1.36 7.71 -37.04
C LEU A 558 0.92 9.11 -36.58
N ASN A 559 -0.02 9.19 -35.64
CA ASN A 559 -0.50 10.46 -35.11
C ASN A 559 0.61 11.29 -34.47
N SER A 560 1.51 10.64 -33.73
CA SER A 560 2.67 11.29 -33.10
C SER A 560 3.62 11.89 -34.15
N ARG A 561 3.82 11.21 -35.29
CA ARG A 561 4.66 11.71 -36.39
C ARG A 561 3.99 12.84 -37.17
N LEU A 562 2.66 12.79 -37.32
CA LEU A 562 1.90 13.91 -37.90
C LEU A 562 1.95 15.15 -36.99
N ASP A 563 1.82 14.95 -35.68
CA ASP A 563 1.96 16.04 -34.69
C ASP A 563 3.34 16.69 -34.73
N LEU A 564 4.42 15.92 -34.95
CA LEU A 564 5.76 16.46 -35.16
C LEU A 564 5.82 17.41 -36.36
N VAL A 565 5.27 16.99 -37.51
CA VAL A 565 5.23 17.80 -38.74
C VAL A 565 4.37 19.05 -38.55
N GLU A 566 3.19 18.91 -37.95
CA GLU A 566 2.29 20.04 -37.65
C GLU A 566 2.97 21.09 -36.76
N MET A 567 3.79 20.66 -35.80
CA MET A 567 4.54 21.55 -34.92
C MET A 567 5.85 22.08 -35.53
N GLY A 568 6.18 21.70 -36.77
CA GLY A 568 7.44 22.08 -37.42
C GLY A 568 8.69 21.47 -36.76
N LEU A 569 8.54 20.34 -36.06
CA LEU A 569 9.59 19.69 -35.30
C LEU A 569 10.03 18.40 -35.96
N ARG A 570 11.33 18.27 -36.28
CA ARG A 570 11.91 17.05 -36.83
C ARG A 570 11.11 16.52 -38.03
N CYS A 571 10.79 17.41 -38.98
CA CYS A 571 9.95 17.11 -40.14
C CYS A 571 10.50 15.94 -40.99
N GLU A 572 11.80 15.68 -40.93
CA GLU A 572 12.45 14.51 -41.54
C GLU A 572 11.92 13.16 -41.03
N LEU A 573 11.29 13.15 -39.85
CA LEU A 573 10.67 11.97 -39.23
C LEU A 573 9.19 11.80 -39.59
N GLY A 574 8.63 12.66 -40.45
CA GLY A 574 7.23 12.61 -40.88
C GLY A 574 6.86 11.32 -41.64
N PRO A 575 5.58 10.90 -41.63
CA PRO A 575 5.12 9.72 -42.35
C PRO A 575 5.24 9.91 -43.88
N ARG A 576 5.65 8.86 -44.58
CA ARG A 576 5.64 8.78 -46.04
C ARG A 576 4.47 7.90 -46.48
N PHE A 577 3.57 8.47 -47.28
CA PHE A 577 2.40 7.77 -47.80
C PHE A 577 2.77 7.19 -49.18
N GLU A 578 3.12 5.91 -49.20
CA GLU A 578 3.32 5.14 -50.44
C GLU A 578 2.02 4.40 -50.79
N SER A 579 1.84 4.03 -52.06
CA SER A 579 0.56 3.63 -52.67
C SER A 579 -0.24 2.58 -51.88
N ASN A 580 0.42 1.69 -51.12
CA ASN A 580 -0.22 0.65 -50.30
C ASN A 580 0.23 0.61 -48.83
N ARG A 581 1.18 1.47 -48.40
CA ARG A 581 1.74 1.41 -47.04
C ARG A 581 2.15 2.80 -46.52
N THR A 582 1.90 3.03 -45.24
CA THR A 582 2.46 4.19 -44.53
C THR A 582 3.81 3.81 -43.95
N TYR A 583 4.88 4.41 -44.45
CA TYR A 583 6.23 4.22 -43.93
C TYR A 583 6.56 5.30 -42.90
N LEU A 584 7.01 4.87 -41.71
CA LEU A 584 7.50 5.77 -40.66
C LEU A 584 9.03 5.70 -40.62
N PRO A 585 9.75 6.82 -40.88
CA PRO A 585 11.20 6.84 -40.79
C PRO A 585 11.70 6.38 -39.41
N PRO A 586 12.80 5.58 -39.35
CA PRO A 586 13.40 5.16 -38.09
C PRO A 586 13.82 6.36 -37.23
N THR A 587 13.66 6.25 -35.91
CA THR A 587 14.14 7.27 -34.96
C THR A 587 15.38 6.77 -34.22
N CYS A 588 16.07 7.69 -33.55
CA CYS A 588 17.21 7.37 -32.70
C CYS A 588 16.83 6.56 -31.44
N TYR A 589 15.54 6.47 -31.08
CA TYR A 589 15.07 5.75 -29.89
C TYR A 589 14.32 4.45 -30.23
N THR A 590 14.11 4.11 -31.50
CA THR A 590 13.51 2.83 -31.88
C THR A 590 14.59 1.76 -32.03
N LEU A 591 14.48 0.67 -31.27
CA LEU A 591 15.41 -0.45 -31.40
C LEU A 591 15.15 -1.22 -32.70
N SER A 592 16.22 -1.51 -33.45
CA SER A 592 16.21 -2.47 -34.55
C SER A 592 15.89 -3.89 -34.05
N LYS A 593 15.51 -4.82 -34.94
CA LYS A 593 15.22 -6.21 -34.55
C LYS A 593 16.41 -6.88 -33.85
N VAL A 594 17.64 -6.59 -34.29
CA VAL A 594 18.87 -7.08 -33.68
C VAL A 594 19.05 -6.51 -32.27
N GLU A 595 18.90 -5.20 -32.11
CA GLU A 595 19.00 -4.56 -30.80
C GLU A 595 17.91 -5.00 -29.84
N LYS A 596 16.66 -5.23 -30.31
CA LYS A 596 15.59 -5.79 -29.48
C LYS A 596 15.95 -7.19 -28.97
N LYS A 597 16.57 -8.03 -29.82
CA LYS A 597 17.04 -9.36 -29.43
C LYS A 597 18.12 -9.26 -28.34
N VAL A 598 19.10 -8.36 -28.50
CA VAL A 598 20.13 -8.10 -27.49
C VAL A 598 19.50 -7.63 -26.19
N PHE A 599 18.63 -6.62 -26.23
CA PHE A 599 17.93 -6.09 -25.06
C PHE A 599 17.16 -7.18 -24.30
N CYS A 600 16.35 -7.97 -25.00
CA CYS A 600 15.55 -9.05 -24.41
C CYS A 600 16.44 -10.17 -23.86
N GLN A 601 17.49 -10.55 -24.59
CA GLN A 601 18.43 -11.57 -24.18
C GLN A 601 19.17 -11.16 -22.90
N THR A 602 19.64 -9.91 -22.81
CA THR A 602 20.27 -9.38 -21.59
C THR A 602 19.34 -9.51 -20.39
N LEU A 603 18.07 -9.08 -20.51
CA LEU A 603 17.10 -9.20 -19.41
C LEU A 603 16.75 -10.66 -19.07
N SER A 604 16.64 -11.54 -20.07
CA SER A 604 16.28 -12.95 -19.89
C SER A 604 17.39 -13.75 -19.19
N GLN A 605 18.65 -13.39 -19.44
CA GLN A 605 19.83 -14.05 -18.88
C GLN A 605 20.26 -13.46 -17.53
N LEU A 606 19.68 -12.31 -17.14
CA LEU A 606 20.03 -11.61 -15.91
C LEU A 606 19.58 -12.42 -14.68
N LYS A 607 20.50 -12.59 -13.72
CA LYS A 607 20.23 -13.20 -12.41
C LYS A 607 20.29 -12.13 -11.33
N VAL A 608 19.24 -12.05 -10.53
CA VAL A 608 19.14 -11.15 -9.36
C VAL A 608 19.04 -11.98 -8.06
N PRO A 609 19.39 -11.40 -6.89
CA PRO A 609 19.14 -12.05 -5.61
C PRO A 609 17.67 -12.43 -5.40
N GLU A 610 17.44 -13.44 -4.58
CA GLU A 610 16.08 -13.86 -4.22
C GLU A 610 15.30 -12.71 -3.56
N GLY A 611 14.04 -12.52 -3.96
CA GLY A 611 13.17 -11.46 -3.44
C GLY A 611 13.44 -10.06 -4.00
N TYR A 612 14.41 -9.91 -4.91
CA TYR A 612 14.74 -8.61 -5.50
C TYR A 612 13.67 -8.10 -6.49
N CYS A 613 13.31 -8.91 -7.51
CA CYS A 613 12.18 -8.68 -8.41
C CYS A 613 11.63 -10.03 -8.91
N SER A 614 10.58 -10.02 -9.73
CA SER A 614 10.16 -11.25 -10.42
C SER A 614 11.27 -11.76 -11.34
N ASN A 615 11.33 -13.07 -11.59
CA ASN A 615 12.31 -13.64 -12.49
C ASN A 615 12.10 -13.11 -13.92
N MET A 616 13.01 -12.23 -14.37
CA MET A 616 12.91 -11.54 -15.66
C MET A 616 12.86 -12.53 -16.84
N ARG A 617 13.47 -13.70 -16.71
CA ARG A 617 13.39 -14.76 -17.73
C ARG A 617 11.95 -15.13 -18.07
N ASN A 618 11.05 -15.13 -17.09
CA ASN A 618 9.64 -15.48 -17.27
C ASN A 618 8.80 -14.31 -17.79
N LEU A 619 9.36 -13.09 -17.80
CA LEU A 619 8.69 -11.87 -18.21
C LEU A 619 9.12 -11.41 -19.62
N VAL A 620 10.14 -12.03 -20.19
CA VAL A 620 10.67 -11.74 -21.53
C VAL A 620 10.17 -12.80 -22.51
N SER A 621 9.52 -12.37 -23.59
CA SER A 621 9.27 -13.23 -24.76
C SER A 621 10.35 -13.00 -25.82
N MET A 622 11.14 -14.03 -26.09
CA MET A 622 12.16 -14.00 -27.14
C MET A 622 11.57 -14.17 -28.54
N GLU A 623 10.37 -14.75 -28.67
CA GLU A 623 9.65 -14.87 -29.93
C GLU A 623 9.11 -13.49 -30.37
N ASP A 624 8.43 -12.82 -29.45
CA ASP A 624 7.83 -11.51 -29.69
C ASP A 624 8.80 -10.33 -29.54
N LEU A 625 9.96 -10.57 -28.92
CA LEU A 625 10.92 -9.55 -28.49
C LEU A 625 10.26 -8.43 -27.65
N LYS A 626 9.39 -8.84 -26.71
CA LYS A 626 8.65 -7.92 -25.83
C LYS A 626 8.57 -8.43 -24.39
N LEU A 627 8.21 -7.52 -23.49
CA LEU A 627 8.03 -7.82 -22.06
C LEU A 627 6.54 -7.97 -21.70
N TYR A 628 6.22 -8.93 -20.83
CA TYR A 628 4.86 -9.25 -20.41
C TYR A 628 4.73 -9.37 -18.90
N GLY A 629 3.54 -9.02 -18.38
CA GLY A 629 3.16 -9.34 -17.01
C GLY A 629 3.92 -8.60 -15.90
N LEU A 630 4.68 -7.55 -16.23
CA LEU A 630 5.41 -6.76 -15.23
C LEU A 630 4.45 -6.11 -14.24
N LYS A 631 4.76 -6.27 -12.95
CA LYS A 631 4.10 -5.57 -11.84
C LYS A 631 4.82 -4.26 -11.56
N SER A 632 4.21 -3.39 -10.75
CA SER A 632 4.80 -2.11 -10.34
C SER A 632 6.19 -2.28 -9.71
N HIS A 633 6.43 -3.35 -8.95
CA HIS A 633 7.75 -3.66 -8.36
C HIS A 633 8.79 -4.09 -9.41
N ASP A 634 8.38 -4.77 -10.46
CA ASP A 634 9.28 -5.17 -11.55
C ASP A 634 9.72 -3.95 -12.38
N TYR A 635 8.80 -3.01 -12.61
CA TYR A 635 9.12 -1.73 -13.24
C TYR A 635 10.05 -0.87 -12.39
N HIS A 636 9.92 -0.90 -11.06
CA HIS A 636 10.84 -0.22 -10.15
C HIS A 636 12.27 -0.77 -10.29
N ALA A 637 12.45 -2.08 -10.18
CA ALA A 637 13.75 -2.73 -10.40
C ALA A 637 14.31 -2.45 -11.80
N LEU A 638 13.44 -2.51 -12.82
CA LEU A 638 13.80 -2.21 -14.20
C LEU A 638 14.28 -0.76 -14.34
N MET A 639 13.48 0.21 -13.90
CA MET A 639 13.78 1.63 -14.08
C MET A 639 15.06 2.03 -13.38
N GLN A 640 15.31 1.57 -12.16
CA GLN A 640 16.44 2.03 -11.34
C GLN A 640 17.76 1.37 -11.70
N GLN A 641 17.75 0.07 -12.04
CA GLN A 641 18.98 -0.73 -12.11
C GLN A 641 19.11 -1.55 -13.39
N LEU A 642 18.04 -2.22 -13.85
CA LEU A 642 18.17 -3.19 -14.95
C LEU A 642 18.12 -2.53 -16.34
N LEU A 643 17.42 -1.40 -16.48
CA LEU A 643 17.29 -0.68 -17.75
C LEU A 643 18.62 -0.10 -18.25
N PRO A 644 19.46 0.55 -17.41
CA PRO A 644 20.80 0.97 -17.85
C PRO A 644 21.65 -0.18 -18.36
N VAL A 645 21.56 -1.36 -17.73
CA VAL A 645 22.32 -2.56 -18.11
C VAL A 645 21.83 -3.09 -19.46
N SER A 646 20.52 -3.23 -19.65
CA SER A 646 19.96 -3.73 -20.91
C SER A 646 20.14 -2.76 -22.08
N LEU A 647 20.40 -1.48 -21.82
CA LEU A 647 20.68 -0.49 -22.85
C LEU A 647 22.16 -0.37 -23.23
N GLN A 648 23.10 -0.97 -22.49
CA GLN A 648 24.54 -0.69 -22.62
C GLN A 648 25.11 -0.88 -24.04
N SER A 649 24.61 -1.85 -24.81
CA SER A 649 25.08 -2.18 -26.16
C SER A 649 24.06 -1.85 -27.26
N VAL A 650 23.00 -1.12 -26.94
CA VAL A 650 21.96 -0.70 -27.89
C VAL A 650 21.72 0.80 -27.81
N LEU A 651 21.01 1.35 -28.81
CA LEU A 651 20.74 2.78 -28.98
C LEU A 651 21.99 3.65 -29.20
N PRO A 652 21.84 4.81 -29.84
CA PRO A 652 22.87 5.83 -29.87
C PRO A 652 23.24 6.31 -28.46
N LYS A 653 24.52 6.64 -28.25
CA LYS A 653 25.08 7.06 -26.95
C LYS A 653 24.29 8.17 -26.27
N HIS A 654 23.81 9.16 -27.03
CA HIS A 654 23.07 10.31 -26.48
C HIS A 654 21.68 9.93 -25.93
N VAL A 655 20.95 9.02 -26.60
CA VAL A 655 19.64 8.53 -26.14
C VAL A 655 19.82 7.66 -24.91
N ARG A 656 20.76 6.71 -24.97
CA ARG A 656 21.11 5.84 -23.83
C ARG A 656 21.46 6.67 -22.60
N HIS A 657 22.32 7.67 -22.75
CA HIS A 657 22.72 8.54 -21.66
C HIS A 657 21.54 9.27 -21.02
N ALA A 658 20.59 9.79 -21.81
CA ALA A 658 19.41 10.46 -21.26
C ALA A 658 18.52 9.49 -20.45
N ILE A 659 18.32 8.26 -20.94
CA ILE A 659 17.53 7.24 -20.22
C ILE A 659 18.26 6.79 -18.94
N CYS A 660 19.57 6.51 -19.03
CA CYS A 660 20.37 6.12 -17.87
C CYS A 660 20.40 7.20 -16.78
N ARG A 661 20.47 8.48 -17.16
CA ARG A 661 20.37 9.59 -16.20
C ARG A 661 19.05 9.58 -15.45
N LEU A 662 17.94 9.29 -16.14
CA LEU A 662 16.63 9.18 -15.51
C LEU A 662 16.57 7.98 -14.55
N SER A 663 17.16 6.85 -14.93
CA SER A 663 17.31 5.68 -14.06
C SER A 663 18.08 5.99 -12.79
N PHE A 664 19.23 6.66 -12.91
CA PHE A 664 20.05 7.06 -11.77
C PHE A 664 19.35 8.09 -10.88
N PHE A 665 18.55 8.99 -11.47
CA PHE A 665 17.70 9.89 -10.71
C PHE A 665 16.72 9.13 -9.81
N PHE A 666 15.94 8.18 -10.36
CA PHE A 666 14.99 7.41 -9.55
C PHE A 666 15.68 6.55 -8.48
N ASN A 667 16.83 5.95 -8.82
CA ASN A 667 17.64 5.19 -7.87
C ASN A 667 18.11 6.07 -6.69
N ALA A 668 18.58 7.29 -6.97
CA ALA A 668 18.99 8.24 -5.93
C ALA A 668 17.79 8.77 -5.11
N LEU A 669 16.69 9.12 -5.78
CA LEU A 669 15.47 9.65 -5.16
C LEU A 669 14.85 8.66 -4.17
N CYS A 670 14.87 7.36 -4.50
CA CYS A 670 14.27 6.28 -3.71
C CYS A 670 15.20 5.75 -2.59
N SER A 671 16.32 6.41 -2.32
CA SER A 671 17.19 6.05 -1.19
C SER A 671 16.43 6.12 0.14
N LYS A 672 16.76 5.19 1.05
CA LYS A 672 16.22 5.18 2.43
C LYS A 672 16.79 6.32 3.28
N VAL A 673 17.99 6.77 2.94
CA VAL A 673 18.70 7.87 3.62
C VAL A 673 18.97 8.94 2.57
N VAL A 674 18.45 10.14 2.83
CA VAL A 674 18.54 11.26 1.90
C VAL A 674 19.50 12.30 2.44
N ASP A 675 20.55 12.57 1.67
CA ASP A 675 21.41 13.73 1.89
C ASP A 675 20.73 14.99 1.35
N VAL A 676 20.37 15.91 2.25
CA VAL A 676 19.65 17.15 1.93
C VAL A 676 20.50 18.03 1.01
N ALA A 677 21.81 18.07 1.20
CA ALA A 677 22.72 18.91 0.42
C ALA A 677 22.82 18.45 -1.05
N ALA A 678 22.60 17.16 -1.31
CA ALA A 678 22.61 16.60 -2.67
C ALA A 678 21.32 16.89 -3.46
N LEU A 679 20.24 17.33 -2.81
CA LEU A 679 18.93 17.48 -3.46
C LEU A 679 18.92 18.57 -4.54
N ASP A 680 19.62 19.69 -4.35
CA ASP A 680 19.65 20.76 -5.38
C ASP A 680 20.33 20.29 -6.66
N LYS A 681 21.44 19.54 -6.51
CA LYS A 681 22.10 18.89 -7.65
C LYS A 681 21.15 17.89 -8.32
N LEU A 682 20.47 17.06 -7.55
CA LEU A 682 19.51 16.08 -8.07
C LEU A 682 18.36 16.74 -8.84
N GLN A 683 17.84 17.87 -8.34
CA GLN A 683 16.82 18.66 -9.03
C GLN A 683 17.34 19.22 -10.36
N ASN A 684 18.52 19.83 -10.36
CA ASN A 684 19.13 20.37 -11.57
C ASN A 684 19.39 19.27 -12.62
N ASP A 685 19.90 18.12 -12.17
CA ASP A 685 20.20 16.99 -13.05
C ASP A 685 18.95 16.38 -13.68
N VAL A 686 17.83 16.29 -12.94
CA VAL A 686 16.58 15.76 -13.50
C VAL A 686 15.94 16.72 -14.48
N VAL A 687 15.98 18.03 -14.24
CA VAL A 687 15.47 19.03 -15.19
C VAL A 687 16.23 18.95 -16.51
N VAL A 688 17.56 18.88 -16.47
CA VAL A 688 18.40 18.69 -17.67
C VAL A 688 18.05 17.38 -18.37
N THR A 689 17.82 16.31 -17.60
CA THR A 689 17.44 14.99 -18.14
C THR A 689 16.10 15.03 -18.86
N LEU A 690 15.07 15.68 -18.30
CA LEU A 690 13.78 15.87 -18.96
C LEU A 690 13.92 16.69 -20.25
N CYS A 691 14.74 17.75 -20.24
CA CYS A 691 15.02 18.52 -21.45
C CYS A 691 15.75 17.71 -22.52
N LEU A 692 16.68 16.83 -22.14
CA LEU A 692 17.34 15.92 -23.10
C LEU A 692 16.32 14.95 -23.70
N LEU A 693 15.42 14.40 -22.90
CA LEU A 693 14.35 13.54 -23.40
C LEU A 693 13.45 14.30 -24.39
N GLU A 694 13.06 15.56 -24.11
CA GLU A 694 12.24 16.38 -25.02
C GLU A 694 12.90 16.55 -26.40
N LYS A 695 14.22 16.69 -26.42
CA LYS A 695 15.00 16.82 -27.66
C LYS A 695 14.97 15.55 -28.52
N TYR A 696 14.77 14.39 -27.93
CA TYR A 696 14.86 13.11 -28.63
C TYR A 696 13.50 12.48 -28.89
N PHE A 697 12.61 12.48 -27.91
CA PHE A 697 11.31 11.81 -27.97
C PHE A 697 10.21 12.72 -28.54
N PRO A 698 9.12 12.14 -29.08
CA PRO A 698 8.03 12.93 -29.61
C PRO A 698 7.20 13.57 -28.49
N PRO A 699 6.45 14.67 -28.76
CA PRO A 699 5.61 15.35 -27.78
C PRO A 699 4.63 14.42 -27.03
N SER A 700 4.04 13.45 -27.73
CA SER A 700 3.14 12.42 -27.18
C SER A 700 3.73 11.58 -26.04
N PHE A 701 5.06 11.54 -25.93
CA PHE A 701 5.79 10.84 -24.89
C PHE A 701 5.64 11.53 -23.52
N PHE A 702 5.50 12.85 -23.51
CA PHE A 702 5.43 13.68 -22.30
C PHE A 702 4.00 13.82 -21.81
N ASP A 703 3.44 12.72 -21.29
CA ASP A 703 2.20 12.79 -20.53
C ASP A 703 2.43 13.38 -19.12
N ILE A 704 1.34 13.51 -18.35
CA ILE A 704 1.40 14.15 -17.03
C ILE A 704 2.38 13.45 -16.09
N MET A 705 2.60 12.13 -16.23
CA MET A 705 3.51 11.39 -15.34
C MET A 705 4.95 11.83 -15.55
N PHE A 706 5.36 12.14 -16.77
CA PHE A 706 6.69 12.71 -17.05
C PHE A 706 6.85 14.10 -16.44
N HIS A 707 5.82 14.94 -16.54
CA HIS A 707 5.88 16.28 -15.97
C HIS A 707 6.02 16.27 -14.45
N LEU A 708 5.29 15.39 -13.76
CA LEU A 708 5.35 15.28 -12.30
C LEU A 708 6.75 14.95 -11.77
N ILE A 709 7.64 14.36 -12.58
CA ILE A 709 9.03 14.06 -12.21
C ILE A 709 9.76 15.32 -11.73
N VAL A 710 9.50 16.48 -12.35
CA VAL A 710 10.17 17.74 -12.02
C VAL A 710 9.89 18.22 -10.59
N HIS A 711 8.84 17.69 -9.95
CA HIS A 711 8.42 18.05 -8.61
C HIS A 711 8.82 17.03 -7.54
N LEU A 712 9.38 15.86 -7.91
CA LEU A 712 9.63 14.79 -6.96
C LEU A 712 10.72 15.12 -5.93
N VAL A 713 11.74 15.90 -6.32
CA VAL A 713 12.78 16.32 -5.36
C VAL A 713 12.20 17.30 -4.33
N ARG A 714 11.27 18.18 -4.73
CA ARG A 714 10.52 19.04 -3.80
C ARG A 714 9.76 18.20 -2.78
N GLU A 715 9.06 17.15 -3.23
CA GLU A 715 8.35 16.23 -2.35
C GLU A 715 9.28 15.53 -1.35
N VAL A 716 10.46 15.06 -1.79
CA VAL A 716 11.45 14.45 -0.88
C VAL A 716 12.00 15.47 0.10
N ARG A 717 12.31 16.68 -0.36
CA ARG A 717 12.80 17.77 0.48
C ARG A 717 11.82 18.12 1.59
N LEU A 718 10.53 18.19 1.28
CA LEU A 718 9.50 18.65 2.21
C LEU A 718 8.96 17.58 3.14
N CYS A 719 8.91 16.32 2.69
CA CYS A 719 8.21 15.23 3.40
C CYS A 719 9.13 14.07 3.82
N GLY A 720 10.41 14.09 3.42
CA GLY A 720 11.37 13.03 3.71
C GLY A 720 11.37 11.87 2.71
N PRO A 721 12.01 10.73 3.05
CA PRO A 721 12.26 9.63 2.13
C PRO A 721 11.00 9.03 1.49
N VAL A 722 11.13 8.57 0.25
CA VAL A 722 10.00 8.11 -0.57
C VAL A 722 9.40 6.80 -0.05
N TYR A 723 10.21 5.87 0.48
CA TYR A 723 9.74 4.54 0.87
C TYR A 723 8.69 4.54 2.00
N LEU A 724 8.60 5.62 2.79
CA LEU A 724 7.58 5.85 3.82
C LEU A 724 6.33 6.57 3.28
N ARG A 725 6.28 6.76 1.97
CA ARG A 725 5.19 7.40 1.23
C ARG A 725 4.85 6.61 -0.04
N TRP A 726 5.27 5.34 -0.09
CA TRP A 726 4.95 4.43 -1.18
C TRP A 726 3.54 3.88 -1.08
N MET A 727 2.94 3.59 -2.23
CA MET A 727 1.68 2.87 -2.32
C MET A 727 1.82 1.35 -2.15
N TYR A 728 3.02 0.76 -2.25
CA TYR A 728 3.21 -0.69 -2.09
C TYR A 728 2.65 -1.26 -0.78
N PRO A 729 2.90 -0.66 0.40
CA PRO A 729 2.36 -1.18 1.66
C PRO A 729 0.83 -1.14 1.70
N PHE A 730 0.22 -0.06 1.21
CA PHE A 730 -1.24 0.09 1.11
C PHE A 730 -1.84 -0.91 0.11
N GLU A 731 -1.27 -1.09 -1.08
CA GLU A 731 -1.72 -2.09 -2.05
C GLU A 731 -1.63 -3.52 -1.53
N ARG A 732 -0.58 -3.85 -0.76
CA ARG A 732 -0.43 -5.15 -0.10
C ARG A 732 -1.48 -5.34 1.00
N PHE A 733 -1.75 -4.30 1.78
CA PHE A 733 -2.83 -4.32 2.78
C PHE A 733 -4.19 -4.52 2.12
N MET A 734 -4.47 -3.77 1.06
CA MET A 734 -5.68 -3.92 0.24
C MET A 734 -5.81 -5.33 -0.36
N LYS A 735 -4.72 -5.93 -0.84
CA LYS A 735 -4.71 -7.33 -1.29
C LYS A 735 -5.04 -8.30 -0.15
N PHE A 736 -4.56 -8.04 1.06
CA PHE A 736 -4.89 -8.82 2.25
C PHE A 736 -6.39 -8.71 2.58
N LEU A 737 -6.97 -7.51 2.55
CA LEU A 737 -8.41 -7.30 2.75
C LEU A 737 -9.25 -8.09 1.73
N LYS A 738 -8.83 -8.16 0.47
CA LYS A 738 -9.52 -8.99 -0.55
C LYS A 738 -9.58 -10.47 -0.18
N GLY A 739 -8.60 -10.96 0.59
CA GLY A 739 -8.59 -12.34 1.09
C GLY A 739 -9.75 -12.67 2.04
N TYR A 740 -10.36 -11.65 2.65
CA TYR A 740 -11.54 -11.81 3.52
C TYR A 740 -12.86 -11.93 2.75
N VAL A 741 -12.89 -11.60 1.45
CA VAL A 741 -14.12 -11.62 0.65
C VAL A 741 -14.57 -13.05 0.37
N ARG A 742 -15.54 -13.55 1.15
CA ARG A 742 -16.17 -14.88 0.96
C ARG A 742 -17.49 -14.81 0.21
N ASN A 743 -18.31 -13.82 0.53
CA ASN A 743 -19.58 -13.58 -0.15
C ASN A 743 -19.44 -12.46 -1.18
N ARG A 744 -19.43 -12.82 -2.46
CA ARG A 744 -19.36 -11.84 -3.56
C ARG A 744 -20.54 -10.87 -3.61
N ASN A 745 -21.67 -11.18 -2.98
CA ASN A 745 -22.82 -10.27 -2.93
C ASN A 745 -22.69 -9.19 -1.85
N ARG A 746 -21.79 -9.36 -0.88
CA ARG A 746 -21.57 -8.46 0.26
C ARG A 746 -20.08 -8.37 0.61
N PRO A 747 -19.21 -7.98 -0.34
CA PRO A 747 -17.77 -8.05 -0.15
C PRO A 747 -17.29 -7.18 1.01
N GLU A 748 -17.87 -5.99 1.19
CA GLU A 748 -17.47 -5.06 2.24
C GLU A 748 -17.88 -5.55 3.63
N GLY A 749 -19.06 -6.18 3.75
CA GLY A 749 -19.48 -6.83 4.99
C GLY A 749 -18.53 -7.94 5.40
N CYS A 750 -18.03 -8.74 4.43
CA CYS A 750 -17.02 -9.76 4.73
C CYS A 750 -15.70 -9.16 5.22
N ILE A 751 -15.27 -8.02 4.67
CA ILE A 751 -14.04 -7.35 5.09
C ILE A 751 -14.19 -6.74 6.49
N ALA A 752 -15.33 -6.12 6.79
CA ALA A 752 -15.55 -5.45 8.06
C ALA A 752 -15.79 -6.41 9.24
N GLU A 753 -16.29 -7.61 8.98
CA GLU A 753 -16.60 -8.60 10.02
C GLU A 753 -15.43 -9.56 10.34
N CYS A 754 -14.31 -9.46 9.61
CA CYS A 754 -13.08 -10.22 9.86
C CYS A 754 -12.04 -9.35 10.57
#